data_AF-A0A2D7HLZ3-F1
#
_entry.id   AF-A0A2D7HLZ3-F1
#
_cell.length_a   1.000
_cell.length_b   1.000
_cell.length_c   1.000
_cell.angle_alpha   90.00
_cell.angle_beta   90.00
_cell.angle_gamma   90.00
#
_symmetry.space_group_name_H-M   'P 1'
#
loop_
_entity.id
_entity.type
_entity.pdbx_description
1 polymer ?
#
loop_
_entity_poly.entity_id
_entity_poly.type
_entity_poly.pdbx_seq_one_letter_code
_entity_poly.pdbx_strand_id
1 'polypeptide(L)'
;MSELKLLGVSVFRAARSLPLPNQVTVAMGPSTARGAFGTVVRRSLNATAATLMLFLISIVIPKAVIAQEPTATEAKSGNAQKLAESLGDVDLNKRRDAAYQLATMGKDALPALDALIAQLDDRDEQVWMQAVTAIGKIGPQAEKAIEPLCQVFSDRSVQKRYRAAWAVGQMGPAAIPMLRERITDSSTSQRAGAIEALGWMSDSAKPASELLTSMLKDDRVTIRRMAVNSLGKLGSEGYPSLALALLDDDSQVKTNGIRALGRADTLTTPLLDSITRLAKDEDPGVRASALIALGHGMSDADRLLALLLQGIQDPSPNVQGAAAHLLQDLEGETEVARSALTEMLINEQRTTRMAAARALGALGENAADSTDELITALRSKNSEDDANQSTEQDVIVKALTRIGGPAVPALLRASSISDAASDHIAAALAGIASKATAPLIDALQAESEQTRAGAANALGAMNPIPEAANEPLLQCLGDSSIPVRTAAIKALSSLKGNSQEWVSKLETLAIDPHPAIRHAAVSALDRAVETDASLKIYASRLLDADDTVRLAAAVALGRSETRANSALKDLLTLRDDQNAGVRKAAIDAIAKTKTKTENLSDDIVTTVTQLLSDPDASVRIAAIKAVGNMKLTAVPIVNALTASLDGTEENVLLAALPSLSSMGAKSEISADELAKVLKDQRSAVRSAALKCLTSVESNRETMMSILISALDDTDWTVRGVAATALGEIGADAKGAVPKLFKMLASEDDTDAARGALRAIDGAGPEAVPILIEGLKSTDRRRQFYAIFLLGKVGPEASAALPVLEQLREDSDSVRAKDAFTRAIKQIETKTEE
;
A
#
# COMPACT_ATOMS: atom_id res chain seq x y z
N MET A 1 63.19 -22.93 -21.89
CA MET A 1 63.55 -24.05 -20.98
C MET A 1 63.39 -23.55 -19.56
N SER A 2 62.49 -24.21 -18.80
CA SER A 2 62.51 -24.46 -17.32
C SER A 2 62.90 -23.32 -16.36
N GLU A 3 62.25 -23.03 -15.24
CA GLU A 3 61.13 -23.55 -14.45
C GLU A 3 60.83 -22.47 -13.38
N LEU A 4 59.58 -22.00 -13.25
CA LEU A 4 58.64 -22.28 -12.15
C LEU A 4 59.13 -22.02 -10.70
N LYS A 5 58.66 -20.90 -10.12
CA LYS A 5 58.38 -20.75 -8.68
C LYS A 5 57.15 -19.87 -8.43
N LEU A 6 56.14 -20.51 -7.83
CA LEU A 6 55.26 -20.06 -6.73
C LEU A 6 54.51 -18.72 -6.84
N LEU A 7 53.19 -18.82 -6.98
CA LEU A 7 52.22 -18.30 -6.02
C LEU A 7 50.91 -19.10 -6.17
N GLY A 8 50.55 -19.85 -5.13
CA GLY A 8 49.32 -20.62 -5.05
C GLY A 8 48.22 -19.81 -4.38
N VAL A 9 47.01 -19.87 -4.92
CA VAL A 9 45.77 -19.53 -4.22
C VAL A 9 44.79 -20.66 -4.45
N SER A 10 44.61 -21.49 -3.41
CA SER A 10 43.61 -22.53 -3.36
C SER A 10 42.30 -21.99 -2.80
N VAL A 11 41.24 -22.26 -3.53
CA VAL A 11 39.84 -22.17 -3.19
C VAL A 11 39.52 -22.95 -1.90
N PHE A 12 38.88 -22.32 -0.93
CA PHE A 12 38.03 -23.00 0.07
C PHE A 12 36.84 -22.11 0.44
N ARG A 13 35.64 -22.53 -0.02
CA ARG A 13 34.34 -22.06 0.45
C ARG A 13 34.15 -22.52 1.90
N ALA A 14 33.96 -21.57 2.82
CA ALA A 14 33.45 -21.82 4.17
C ALA A 14 32.12 -21.06 4.33
N ALA A 15 31.05 -21.82 4.54
CA ALA A 15 29.80 -21.30 5.05
C ALA A 15 29.94 -21.06 6.56
N ARG A 16 29.69 -19.83 7.01
CA ARG A 16 29.18 -19.55 8.36
C ARG A 16 28.52 -18.18 8.43
N SER A 17 27.45 -18.19 9.20
CA SER A 17 26.38 -17.22 9.43
C SER A 17 26.72 -16.04 10.34
N LEU A 18 25.93 -14.96 10.17
CA LEU A 18 25.58 -13.82 11.06
C LEU A 18 26.60 -12.66 11.15
N PRO A 19 26.18 -11.38 11.34
CA PRO A 19 25.07 -10.94 12.22
C PRO A 19 24.18 -9.76 11.74
N LEU A 20 23.07 -9.53 12.46
CA LEU A 20 22.42 -8.21 12.60
C LEU A 20 22.14 -7.92 14.09
N PRO A 21 22.32 -6.67 14.58
CA PRO A 21 22.01 -6.26 15.94
C PRO A 21 20.68 -5.48 16.11
N ASN A 22 20.07 -5.75 17.27
CA ASN A 22 19.34 -4.91 18.23
C ASN A 22 18.04 -4.15 17.89
N GLN A 23 16.98 -4.59 18.57
CA GLN A 23 15.89 -3.78 19.14
C GLN A 23 16.27 -3.22 20.52
N VAL A 24 15.72 -2.06 20.90
CA VAL A 24 15.79 -1.48 22.25
C VAL A 24 14.39 -1.17 22.79
N THR A 25 13.98 -1.99 23.78
CA THR A 25 13.26 -1.77 25.06
C THR A 25 11.91 -1.06 25.19
N VAL A 26 10.99 -1.70 25.96
CA VAL A 26 10.30 -1.19 27.19
C VAL A 26 9.94 -2.40 28.10
N ALA A 27 10.63 -2.60 29.26
CA ALA A 27 10.20 -2.46 30.69
C ALA A 27 9.13 -3.48 31.19
N MET A 28 9.19 -4.22 32.32
CA MET A 28 9.78 -4.03 33.67
C MET A 28 10.11 -5.39 34.36
N GLY A 29 11.10 -5.42 35.27
CA GLY A 29 11.35 -6.51 36.27
C GLY A 29 10.62 -6.26 37.61
N PRO A 30 11.01 -6.87 38.78
CA PRO A 30 12.21 -7.69 39.05
C PRO A 30 12.09 -8.94 39.99
N SER A 31 13.14 -9.79 39.96
CA SER A 31 13.78 -10.59 41.06
C SER A 31 13.01 -11.75 41.72
N THR A 32 13.59 -12.92 42.08
CA THR A 32 14.89 -13.25 42.70
C THR A 32 15.34 -14.70 42.42
N ALA A 33 16.64 -14.98 42.63
CA ALA A 33 17.41 -16.19 42.30
C ALA A 33 17.80 -17.07 43.51
N ARG A 34 18.27 -18.31 43.24
CA ARG A 34 19.34 -19.13 43.90
C ARG A 34 19.25 -20.58 43.34
N GLY A 35 20.26 -21.32 42.89
CA GLY A 35 21.72 -21.21 42.90
C GLY A 35 22.34 -22.47 43.55
N ALA A 36 23.10 -23.30 42.81
CA ALA A 36 24.26 -24.07 43.30
C ALA A 36 25.02 -24.81 42.18
N PHE A 37 26.32 -24.49 42.07
CA PHE A 37 27.36 -25.10 41.22
C PHE A 37 28.11 -26.21 41.98
N GLY A 38 28.82 -27.09 41.25
CA GLY A 38 29.86 -27.95 41.84
C GLY A 38 30.52 -28.94 40.88
N THR A 39 31.46 -28.47 40.05
CA THR A 39 32.45 -29.26 39.28
C THR A 39 33.59 -29.78 40.16
N VAL A 40 34.29 -30.86 39.74
CA VAL A 40 35.78 -30.96 39.59
C VAL A 40 36.22 -32.39 39.15
N VAL A 41 36.79 -32.48 37.92
CA VAL A 41 38.08 -33.11 37.46
C VAL A 41 38.37 -34.61 37.81
N ARG A 42 38.76 -35.53 36.89
CA ARG A 42 40.10 -35.64 36.20
C ARG A 42 40.17 -36.74 35.11
N ARG A 43 41.04 -36.53 34.10
CA ARG A 43 41.60 -37.45 33.06
C ARG A 43 42.31 -38.68 33.71
N SER A 44 42.62 -39.83 33.09
CA SER A 44 43.10 -40.17 31.72
C SER A 44 43.15 -41.71 31.46
N LEU A 45 43.00 -42.09 30.18
CA LEU A 45 43.61 -43.19 29.37
C LEU A 45 44.24 -44.45 30.02
N ASN A 46 43.82 -45.64 29.51
CA ASN A 46 44.66 -46.70 28.90
C ASN A 46 43.78 -47.82 28.29
N ALA A 47 43.78 -48.00 26.94
CA ALA A 47 44.20 -49.17 26.14
C ALA A 47 43.59 -50.55 26.54
N THR A 48 42.86 -51.28 25.69
CA THR A 48 43.40 -52.09 24.56
C THR A 48 42.28 -52.81 23.75
N ALA A 49 42.56 -52.99 22.46
CA ALA A 49 42.16 -54.02 21.46
C ALA A 49 40.89 -54.91 21.59
N ALA A 50 39.99 -54.71 20.61
CA ALA A 50 39.32 -55.65 19.69
C ALA A 50 39.09 -57.16 19.98
N THR A 51 37.91 -57.61 19.52
CA THR A 51 37.51 -58.96 19.00
C THR A 51 37.21 -60.09 20.00
N LEU A 52 35.97 -60.62 19.99
CA LEU A 52 35.57 -61.89 19.34
C LEU A 52 34.27 -62.49 19.96
N MET A 53 33.52 -63.14 19.07
CA MET A 53 32.35 -64.02 19.16
C MET A 53 32.06 -64.87 20.43
N LEU A 54 30.75 -65.02 20.67
CA LEU A 54 29.92 -66.21 20.96
C LEU A 54 30.30 -67.23 22.06
N PHE A 55 29.24 -67.54 22.85
CA PHE A 55 28.88 -68.81 23.50
C PHE A 55 29.79 -69.36 24.62
N LEU A 56 29.20 -69.53 25.82
CA LEU A 56 28.85 -70.86 26.34
C LEU A 56 28.02 -70.81 27.64
N ILE A 57 27.17 -71.82 27.73
CA ILE A 57 26.04 -72.06 28.64
C ILE A 57 26.54 -72.81 29.89
N SER A 58 25.89 -72.55 31.04
CA SER A 58 25.34 -73.56 31.99
C SER A 58 25.77 -73.35 33.45
N ILE A 59 24.80 -73.09 34.35
CA ILE A 59 24.34 -74.01 35.40
C ILE A 59 23.10 -73.41 36.11
N VAL A 60 21.96 -74.06 35.83
CA VAL A 60 20.70 -74.33 36.56
C VAL A 60 20.44 -73.69 37.95
N ILE A 61 19.22 -73.14 38.13
CA ILE A 61 18.20 -73.33 39.22
C ILE A 61 16.84 -72.69 38.78
N PRO A 62 15.66 -73.17 39.24
CA PRO A 62 14.46 -73.28 38.39
C PRO A 62 13.36 -72.20 38.56
N LYS A 63 12.58 -72.06 37.48
CA LYS A 63 11.20 -71.54 37.28
C LYS A 63 10.61 -70.60 38.36
N ALA A 64 10.55 -69.31 38.00
CA ALA A 64 9.37 -68.48 38.18
C ALA A 64 9.15 -67.66 36.88
N VAL A 65 7.88 -67.46 36.53
CA VAL A 65 7.37 -66.91 35.26
C VAL A 65 8.10 -65.64 34.82
N ILE A 66 8.76 -65.68 33.65
CA ILE A 66 9.29 -64.49 32.97
C ILE A 66 8.14 -63.86 32.19
N ALA A 67 7.60 -62.75 32.68
CA ALA A 67 6.91 -61.79 31.83
C ALA A 67 7.98 -61.04 31.04
N GLN A 68 7.99 -61.18 29.71
CA GLN A 68 8.89 -60.45 28.84
C GLN A 68 8.54 -58.95 28.86
N GLU A 69 9.50 -58.13 29.30
CA GLU A 69 9.74 -56.75 28.85
C GLU A 69 9.28 -56.46 27.41
N PRO A 70 8.19 -55.72 27.07
CA PRO A 70 7.90 -55.47 25.66
C PRO A 70 9.01 -54.66 25.01
N THR A 71 9.43 -55.09 23.82
CA THR A 71 10.48 -54.42 23.03
C THR A 71 10.09 -52.97 22.71
N ALA A 72 11.07 -52.09 22.45
CA ALA A 72 10.80 -50.67 22.17
C ALA A 72 9.80 -50.44 21.02
N THR A 73 9.74 -51.38 20.07
CA THR A 73 8.78 -51.43 18.96
C THR A 73 7.37 -51.84 19.42
N GLU A 74 7.25 -52.82 20.32
CA GLU A 74 5.98 -53.22 20.93
C GLU A 74 5.42 -52.14 21.87
N ALA A 75 6.29 -51.43 22.60
CA ALA A 75 5.89 -50.30 23.44
C ALA A 75 5.34 -49.11 22.62
N LYS A 76 5.97 -48.81 21.47
CA LYS A 76 5.48 -47.78 20.52
C LYS A 76 4.17 -48.19 19.85
N SER A 77 4.05 -49.45 19.42
CA SER A 77 2.80 -49.99 18.85
C SER A 77 1.66 -49.97 19.86
N GLY A 78 1.92 -50.35 21.12
CA GLY A 78 0.94 -50.32 22.20
C GLY A 78 0.49 -48.89 22.55
N ASN A 79 1.38 -47.90 22.39
CA ASN A 79 1.02 -46.48 22.58
C ASN A 79 0.16 -45.95 21.43
N ALA A 80 0.46 -46.31 20.17
CA ALA A 80 -0.38 -45.92 19.02
C ALA A 80 -1.81 -46.46 19.17
N GLN A 81 -1.96 -47.72 19.61
CA GLN A 81 -3.26 -48.36 19.81
C GLN A 81 -4.09 -47.66 20.89
N LYS A 82 -3.47 -47.29 22.03
CA LYS A 82 -4.15 -46.55 23.11
C LYS A 82 -4.57 -45.14 22.68
N LEU A 83 -3.74 -44.48 21.87
CA LEU A 83 -4.09 -43.17 21.31
C LEU A 83 -5.23 -43.29 20.28
N ALA A 84 -5.31 -44.41 19.54
CA ALA A 84 -6.42 -44.70 18.64
C ALA A 84 -7.77 -44.80 19.37
N GLU A 85 -7.80 -45.39 20.57
CA GLU A 85 -9.01 -45.41 21.42
C GLU A 85 -9.39 -43.99 21.88
N SER A 86 -8.40 -43.17 22.24
CA SER A 86 -8.60 -41.80 22.71
C SER A 86 -9.07 -40.83 21.61
N LEU A 87 -8.85 -41.16 20.34
CA LEU A 87 -9.42 -40.43 19.19
C LEU A 87 -10.94 -40.53 19.12
N GLY A 88 -11.57 -41.54 19.73
CA GLY A 88 -13.02 -41.70 19.78
C GLY A 88 -13.67 -41.09 21.02
N ASP A 89 -12.91 -40.45 21.91
CA ASP A 89 -13.44 -39.94 23.18
C ASP A 89 -14.43 -38.77 22.98
N VAL A 90 -15.43 -38.68 23.85
CA VAL A 90 -16.41 -37.59 23.85
C VAL A 90 -15.74 -36.26 24.21
N ASP A 91 -14.67 -36.29 25.01
CA ASP A 91 -13.87 -35.13 25.38
C ASP A 91 -13.00 -34.65 24.22
N LEU A 92 -13.29 -33.42 23.76
CA LEU A 92 -12.58 -32.77 22.66
C LEU A 92 -11.08 -32.60 22.91
N ASN A 93 -10.67 -32.29 24.15
CA ASN A 93 -9.27 -32.05 24.45
C ASN A 93 -8.46 -33.34 24.32
N LYS A 94 -9.03 -34.47 24.78
CA LYS A 94 -8.39 -35.78 24.61
C LYS A 94 -8.29 -36.19 23.15
N ARG A 95 -9.32 -35.94 22.33
CA ARG A 95 -9.25 -36.18 20.88
C ARG A 95 -8.14 -35.35 20.23
N ARG A 96 -8.05 -34.06 20.55
CA ARG A 96 -7.02 -33.16 20.03
C ARG A 96 -5.61 -33.61 20.42
N ASP A 97 -5.41 -33.94 21.69
CA ASP A 97 -4.12 -34.43 22.19
C ASP A 97 -3.74 -35.76 21.56
N ALA A 98 -4.69 -36.69 21.42
CA ALA A 98 -4.46 -37.98 20.77
C ALA A 98 -4.09 -37.80 19.30
N ALA A 99 -4.83 -36.98 18.56
CA ALA A 99 -4.55 -36.70 17.14
C ALA A 99 -3.19 -36.03 16.96
N TYR A 100 -2.85 -35.05 17.82
CA TYR A 100 -1.55 -34.38 17.79
C TYR A 100 -0.41 -35.37 18.06
N GLN A 101 -0.52 -36.20 19.10
CA GLN A 101 0.50 -37.19 19.42
C GLN A 101 0.69 -38.19 18.28
N LEU A 102 -0.39 -38.70 17.69
CA LEU A 102 -0.31 -39.59 16.52
C LEU A 102 0.36 -38.90 15.33
N ALA A 103 0.09 -37.62 15.09
CA ALA A 103 0.76 -36.85 14.05
C ALA A 103 2.27 -36.64 14.29
N THR A 104 2.74 -36.75 15.53
CA THR A 104 4.18 -36.70 15.85
C THR A 104 4.90 -38.05 15.72
N MET A 105 4.16 -39.16 15.69
CA MET A 105 4.74 -40.52 15.63
C MET A 105 5.23 -40.92 14.22
N GLY A 106 4.69 -40.30 13.17
CA GLY A 106 5.04 -40.65 11.79
C GLY A 106 4.62 -42.09 11.44
N LYS A 107 5.55 -42.89 10.90
CA LYS A 107 5.30 -44.30 10.52
C LYS A 107 4.81 -45.17 11.68
N ASP A 108 5.22 -44.83 12.90
CA ASP A 108 4.82 -45.57 14.11
C ASP A 108 3.32 -45.42 14.44
N ALA A 109 2.60 -44.48 13.80
CA ALA A 109 1.14 -44.31 13.95
C ALA A 109 0.31 -45.33 13.14
N LEU A 110 0.93 -46.19 12.33
CA LEU A 110 0.23 -47.17 11.48
C LEU A 110 -0.83 -48.02 12.22
N PRO A 111 -0.61 -48.49 13.47
CA PRO A 111 -1.63 -49.25 14.18
C PRO A 111 -2.94 -48.48 14.44
N ALA A 112 -2.89 -47.15 14.42
CA ALA A 112 -4.04 -46.26 14.61
C ALA A 112 -4.72 -45.85 13.29
N LEU A 113 -4.30 -46.38 12.14
CA LEU A 113 -4.74 -45.93 10.81
C LEU A 113 -6.26 -45.95 10.65
N ASP A 114 -6.93 -47.05 11.03
CA ASP A 114 -8.38 -47.18 10.87
C ASP A 114 -9.13 -46.15 11.75
N ALA A 115 -8.61 -45.84 12.95
CA ALA A 115 -9.16 -44.81 13.83
C ALA A 115 -8.92 -43.40 13.27
N LEU A 116 -7.75 -43.14 12.67
CA LEU A 116 -7.43 -41.87 12.02
C LEU A 116 -8.32 -41.62 10.80
N ILE A 117 -8.60 -42.66 10.00
CA ILE A 117 -9.54 -42.58 8.86
C ILE A 117 -10.94 -42.21 9.35
N ALA A 118 -11.39 -42.78 10.48
CA ALA A 118 -12.70 -42.44 11.05
C ALA A 118 -12.82 -40.97 11.48
N GLN A 119 -11.71 -40.27 11.73
CA GLN A 119 -11.71 -38.84 12.09
C GLN A 119 -11.69 -37.89 10.88
N LEU A 120 -11.72 -38.40 9.65
CA LEU A 120 -11.81 -37.55 8.45
C LEU A 120 -13.15 -36.79 8.35
N ASP A 121 -14.15 -37.20 9.13
CA ASP A 121 -15.45 -36.54 9.27
C ASP A 121 -15.62 -35.80 10.62
N ASP A 122 -14.57 -35.66 11.44
CA ASP A 122 -14.68 -34.92 12.72
C ASP A 122 -15.04 -33.44 12.45
N ARG A 123 -15.96 -32.93 13.27
CA ARG A 123 -16.42 -31.52 13.24
C ARG A 123 -15.36 -30.56 13.73
N ASP A 124 -14.43 -31.01 14.56
CA ASP A 124 -13.32 -30.21 15.04
C ASP A 124 -12.18 -30.17 14.02
N GLU A 125 -11.87 -28.96 13.54
CA GLU A 125 -10.87 -28.75 12.49
C GLU A 125 -9.45 -29.14 12.94
N GLN A 126 -9.14 -29.02 14.24
CA GLN A 126 -7.83 -29.38 14.76
C GLN A 126 -7.66 -30.91 14.80
N VAL A 127 -8.67 -31.65 15.27
CA VAL A 127 -8.65 -33.12 15.22
C VAL A 127 -8.51 -33.60 13.77
N TRP A 128 -9.35 -33.09 12.87
CA TRP A 128 -9.30 -33.42 11.44
C TRP A 128 -7.92 -33.16 10.83
N MET A 129 -7.36 -31.97 11.07
CA MET A 129 -6.06 -31.57 10.55
C MET A 129 -4.94 -32.50 11.01
N GLN A 130 -4.91 -32.83 12.31
CA GLN A 130 -3.88 -33.67 12.89
C GLN A 130 -4.05 -35.12 12.42
N ALA A 131 -5.28 -35.61 12.26
CA ALA A 131 -5.55 -36.93 11.72
C ALA A 131 -5.03 -37.08 10.29
N VAL A 132 -5.34 -36.13 9.39
CA VAL A 132 -4.81 -36.12 8.01
C VAL A 132 -3.28 -36.01 7.99
N THR A 133 -2.71 -35.21 8.90
CA THR A 133 -1.25 -35.06 9.03
C THR A 133 -0.59 -36.38 9.46
N ALA A 134 -1.18 -37.07 10.43
CA ALA A 134 -0.72 -38.37 10.88
C ALA A 134 -0.78 -39.39 9.74
N ILE A 135 -1.91 -39.47 9.02
CA ILE A 135 -2.06 -40.35 7.85
C ILE A 135 -0.98 -40.06 6.81
N GLY A 136 -0.76 -38.80 6.44
CA GLY A 136 0.28 -38.43 5.47
C GLY A 136 1.70 -38.82 5.93
N LYS A 137 2.02 -38.67 7.22
CA LYS A 137 3.33 -39.05 7.76
C LYS A 137 3.52 -40.56 7.98
N ILE A 138 2.44 -41.35 8.03
CA ILE A 138 2.54 -42.82 7.91
C ILE A 138 3.12 -43.18 6.54
N GLY A 139 2.77 -42.41 5.49
CA GLY A 139 3.31 -42.56 4.15
C GLY A 139 2.74 -43.77 3.42
N PRO A 140 3.51 -44.47 2.56
CA PRO A 140 2.99 -45.49 1.64
C PRO A 140 2.20 -46.64 2.27
N GLN A 141 2.35 -46.90 3.57
CA GLN A 141 1.63 -47.97 4.27
C GLN A 141 0.17 -47.61 4.60
N ALA A 142 -0.24 -46.35 4.45
CA ALA A 142 -1.60 -45.90 4.72
C ALA A 142 -2.54 -46.00 3.49
N GLU A 143 -2.36 -47.04 2.66
CA GLU A 143 -3.11 -47.22 1.40
C GLU A 143 -4.64 -47.19 1.58
N LYS A 144 -5.13 -47.73 2.70
CA LYS A 144 -6.57 -47.70 3.05
C LYS A 144 -7.16 -46.30 3.12
N ALA A 145 -6.35 -45.27 3.38
CA ALA A 145 -6.79 -43.89 3.49
C ALA A 145 -6.89 -43.16 2.12
N ILE A 146 -6.40 -43.76 1.02
CA ILE A 146 -6.35 -43.11 -0.29
C ILE A 146 -7.75 -42.71 -0.77
N GLU A 147 -8.70 -43.65 -0.78
CA GLU A 147 -10.07 -43.37 -1.25
C GLU A 147 -10.81 -42.38 -0.32
N PRO A 148 -10.83 -42.55 1.02
CA PRO A 148 -11.42 -41.56 1.93
C PRO A 148 -10.84 -40.15 1.75
N LEU A 149 -9.52 -40.02 1.59
CA LEU A 149 -8.89 -38.71 1.37
C LEU A 149 -9.22 -38.12 -0.01
N CYS A 150 -9.36 -38.94 -1.05
CA CYS A 150 -9.78 -38.45 -2.37
C CYS A 150 -11.22 -37.92 -2.36
N GLN A 151 -12.11 -38.47 -1.53
CA GLN A 151 -13.47 -37.93 -1.38
C GLN A 151 -13.45 -36.47 -0.87
N VAL A 152 -12.49 -36.12 -0.02
CA VAL A 152 -12.28 -34.76 0.51
C VAL A 152 -11.93 -33.75 -0.59
N PHE A 153 -11.50 -34.17 -1.79
CA PHE A 153 -11.26 -33.24 -2.89
C PHE A 153 -12.53 -32.48 -3.33
N SER A 154 -13.72 -32.98 -3.00
CA SER A 154 -15.00 -32.29 -3.22
C SER A 154 -15.40 -31.34 -2.08
N ASP A 155 -14.61 -31.24 -1.00
CA ASP A 155 -14.92 -30.35 0.13
C ASP A 155 -14.91 -28.87 -0.28
N ARG A 156 -15.75 -28.07 0.37
CA ARG A 156 -15.84 -26.61 0.12
C ARG A 156 -14.61 -25.86 0.61
N SER A 157 -13.92 -26.39 1.61
CA SER A 157 -12.71 -25.82 2.19
C SER A 157 -11.49 -26.09 1.31
N VAL A 158 -10.89 -25.03 0.78
CA VAL A 158 -9.65 -25.09 0.00
C VAL A 158 -8.51 -25.70 0.84
N GLN A 159 -8.43 -25.35 2.12
CA GLN A 159 -7.42 -25.89 3.05
C GLN A 159 -7.58 -27.39 3.25
N LYS A 160 -8.82 -27.89 3.37
CA LYS A 160 -9.06 -29.33 3.52
C LYS A 160 -8.63 -30.10 2.27
N ARG A 161 -9.02 -29.61 1.08
CA ARG A 161 -8.61 -30.20 -0.21
C ARG A 161 -7.10 -30.26 -0.36
N TYR A 162 -6.41 -29.16 -0.07
CA TYR A 162 -4.95 -29.07 -0.18
C TYR A 162 -4.24 -30.07 0.74
N ARG A 163 -4.68 -30.18 2.00
CA ARG A 163 -4.08 -31.12 2.97
C ARG A 163 -4.35 -32.57 2.64
N ALA A 164 -5.57 -32.89 2.19
CA ALA A 164 -5.91 -34.21 1.70
C ALA A 164 -5.01 -34.57 0.50
N ALA A 165 -4.82 -33.64 -0.45
CA ALA A 165 -3.98 -33.84 -1.61
C ALA A 165 -2.51 -34.08 -1.24
N TRP A 166 -1.98 -33.30 -0.29
CA TRP A 166 -0.64 -33.54 0.26
C TRP A 166 -0.52 -34.93 0.89
N ALA A 167 -1.48 -35.34 1.73
CA ALA A 167 -1.45 -36.64 2.40
C ALA A 167 -1.53 -37.80 1.40
N VAL A 168 -2.38 -37.71 0.38
CA VAL A 168 -2.45 -38.68 -0.73
C VAL A 168 -1.12 -38.72 -1.50
N GLY A 169 -0.49 -37.57 -1.73
CA GLY A 169 0.82 -37.50 -2.38
C GLY A 169 1.93 -38.23 -1.60
N GLN A 170 1.88 -38.23 -0.26
CA GLN A 170 2.81 -38.97 0.58
C GLN A 170 2.63 -40.51 0.52
N MET A 171 1.52 -41.00 -0.05
CA MET A 171 1.29 -42.45 -0.23
C MET A 171 2.13 -43.02 -1.39
N GLY A 172 2.67 -42.16 -2.26
CA GLY A 172 3.52 -42.59 -3.36
C GLY A 172 2.77 -43.42 -4.42
N PRO A 173 3.42 -44.41 -5.06
CA PRO A 173 2.88 -45.10 -6.24
C PRO A 173 1.49 -45.73 -6.04
N ALA A 174 1.16 -46.13 -4.81
CA ALA A 174 -0.12 -46.77 -4.48
C ALA A 174 -1.33 -45.86 -4.78
N ALA A 175 -1.16 -44.52 -4.73
CA ALA A 175 -2.22 -43.58 -5.04
C ALA A 175 -2.44 -43.36 -6.55
N ILE A 176 -1.48 -43.74 -7.40
CA ILE A 176 -1.52 -43.44 -8.85
C ILE A 176 -2.76 -43.99 -9.56
N PRO A 177 -3.21 -45.24 -9.32
CA PRO A 177 -4.42 -45.76 -9.96
C PRO A 177 -5.66 -44.92 -9.64
N MET A 178 -5.86 -44.56 -8.37
CA MET A 178 -6.99 -43.73 -7.93
C MET A 178 -6.89 -42.30 -8.48
N LEU A 179 -5.70 -41.69 -8.45
CA LEU A 179 -5.48 -40.34 -8.99
C LEU A 179 -5.71 -40.27 -10.50
N ARG A 180 -5.36 -41.34 -11.25
CA ARG A 180 -5.65 -41.46 -12.68
C ARG A 180 -7.15 -41.48 -12.98
N GLU A 181 -7.96 -42.08 -12.12
CA GLU A 181 -9.42 -42.01 -12.25
C GLU A 181 -9.91 -40.58 -11.96
N ARG A 182 -9.49 -40.00 -10.82
CA ARG A 182 -9.96 -38.69 -10.35
C ARG A 182 -9.57 -37.51 -11.23
N ILE A 183 -8.44 -37.59 -11.95
CA ILE A 183 -8.03 -36.54 -12.89
C ILE A 183 -8.97 -36.41 -14.10
N THR A 184 -9.73 -37.46 -14.40
CA THR A 184 -10.75 -37.53 -15.46
C THR A 184 -12.18 -37.34 -14.96
N ASP A 185 -12.37 -37.05 -13.67
CA ASP A 185 -13.69 -36.89 -13.05
C ASP A 185 -14.43 -35.67 -13.63
N SER A 186 -15.75 -35.76 -13.76
CA SER A 186 -16.58 -34.62 -14.19
C SER A 186 -16.49 -33.40 -13.25
N SER A 187 -16.23 -33.64 -11.96
CA SER A 187 -16.09 -32.60 -10.94
C SER A 187 -14.73 -31.93 -11.03
N THR A 188 -14.73 -30.63 -11.33
CA THR A 188 -13.48 -29.84 -11.38
C THR A 188 -12.71 -29.87 -10.06
N SER A 189 -13.40 -29.94 -8.92
CA SER A 189 -12.76 -30.03 -7.61
C SER A 189 -12.02 -31.35 -7.41
N GLN A 190 -12.59 -32.46 -7.89
CA GLN A 190 -11.95 -33.78 -7.86
C GLN A 190 -10.71 -33.81 -8.75
N ARG A 191 -10.82 -33.29 -9.97
CA ARG A 191 -9.70 -33.15 -10.89
C ARG A 191 -8.57 -32.29 -10.30
N ALA A 192 -8.93 -31.13 -9.72
CA ALA A 192 -8.00 -30.21 -9.10
C ALA A 192 -7.27 -30.85 -7.90
N GLY A 193 -8.00 -31.56 -7.03
CA GLY A 193 -7.40 -32.28 -5.91
C GLY A 193 -6.43 -33.38 -6.37
N ALA A 194 -6.78 -34.10 -7.44
CA ALA A 194 -5.91 -35.13 -8.01
C ALA A 194 -4.62 -34.53 -8.61
N ILE A 195 -4.73 -33.43 -9.35
CA ILE A 195 -3.58 -32.70 -9.93
C ILE A 195 -2.66 -32.16 -8.83
N GLU A 196 -3.24 -31.61 -7.76
CA GLU A 196 -2.49 -31.12 -6.62
C GLU A 196 -1.75 -32.27 -5.92
N ALA A 197 -2.42 -33.41 -5.71
CA ALA A 197 -1.84 -34.59 -5.07
C ALA A 197 -0.65 -35.15 -5.85
N LEU A 198 -0.78 -35.26 -7.18
CA LEU A 198 0.30 -35.68 -8.07
C LEU A 198 1.53 -34.78 -7.95
N GLY A 199 1.35 -33.47 -7.72
CA GLY A 199 2.45 -32.52 -7.52
C GLY A 199 3.25 -32.72 -6.22
N TRP A 200 2.72 -33.47 -5.25
CA TRP A 200 3.40 -33.81 -4.00
C TRP A 200 4.17 -35.14 -4.05
N MET A 201 4.13 -35.85 -5.18
CA MET A 201 4.69 -37.20 -5.33
C MET A 201 6.17 -37.19 -5.72
N SER A 202 7.04 -36.59 -4.92
CA SER A 202 8.48 -36.47 -5.23
C SER A 202 9.16 -37.84 -5.41
N ASP A 203 8.83 -38.84 -4.59
CA ASP A 203 9.37 -40.21 -4.69
C ASP A 203 8.77 -41.03 -5.85
N SER A 204 7.83 -40.45 -6.60
CA SER A 204 7.16 -41.05 -7.76
C SER A 204 6.96 -40.01 -8.86
N ALA A 205 7.93 -39.11 -9.01
CA ALA A 205 7.80 -37.92 -9.83
C ALA A 205 7.60 -38.26 -11.31
N LYS A 206 8.27 -39.29 -11.84
CA LYS A 206 8.15 -39.73 -13.23
C LYS A 206 6.72 -40.18 -13.61
N PRO A 207 6.12 -41.19 -12.96
CA PRO A 207 4.76 -41.58 -13.32
C PRO A 207 3.71 -40.50 -12.98
N ALA A 208 3.98 -39.63 -12.00
CA ALA A 208 3.14 -38.47 -11.72
C ALA A 208 3.24 -37.39 -12.83
N SER A 209 4.44 -37.14 -13.37
CA SER A 209 4.64 -36.16 -14.45
C SER A 209 4.00 -36.62 -15.76
N GLU A 210 4.05 -37.92 -16.07
CA GLU A 210 3.34 -38.51 -17.23
C GLU A 210 1.82 -38.25 -17.17
N LEU A 211 1.21 -38.42 -15.99
CA LEU A 211 -0.22 -38.10 -15.80
C LEU A 211 -0.51 -36.60 -15.95
N LEU A 212 0.28 -35.76 -15.30
CA LEU A 212 0.11 -34.30 -15.33
C LEU A 212 0.32 -33.71 -16.74
N THR A 213 1.16 -34.32 -17.55
CA THR A 213 1.45 -33.87 -18.92
C THR A 213 0.17 -33.81 -19.77
N SER A 214 -0.75 -34.75 -19.59
CA SER A 214 -2.03 -34.75 -20.32
C SER A 214 -2.93 -33.56 -19.96
N MET A 215 -2.82 -33.05 -18.73
CA MET A 215 -3.63 -31.93 -18.24
C MET A 215 -3.17 -30.57 -18.75
N LEU A 216 -1.98 -30.49 -19.36
CA LEU A 216 -1.53 -29.29 -20.07
C LEU A 216 -2.34 -29.02 -21.34
N LYS A 217 -3.17 -29.95 -21.79
CA LYS A 217 -4.04 -29.79 -22.96
C LYS A 217 -5.52 -29.66 -22.59
N ASP A 218 -5.84 -29.44 -21.31
CA ASP A 218 -7.22 -29.30 -20.87
C ASP A 218 -7.86 -28.01 -21.39
N ASP A 219 -9.14 -28.07 -21.76
CA ASP A 219 -9.89 -26.90 -22.22
C ASP A 219 -9.93 -25.78 -21.16
N ARG A 220 -9.92 -26.15 -19.87
CA ARG A 220 -9.97 -25.16 -18.78
C ARG A 220 -8.58 -24.67 -18.43
N VAL A 221 -8.37 -23.36 -18.60
CA VAL A 221 -7.14 -22.65 -18.20
C VAL A 221 -6.76 -22.93 -16.75
N THR A 222 -7.73 -23.01 -15.83
CA THR A 222 -7.47 -23.30 -14.40
C THR A 222 -6.78 -24.64 -14.19
N ILE A 223 -7.18 -25.68 -14.93
CA ILE A 223 -6.58 -27.02 -14.87
C ILE A 223 -5.17 -27.00 -15.46
N ARG A 224 -4.99 -26.36 -16.62
CA ARG A 224 -3.66 -26.23 -17.24
C ARG A 224 -2.68 -25.53 -16.29
N ARG A 225 -3.10 -24.42 -15.67
CA ARG A 225 -2.30 -23.68 -14.67
C ARG A 225 -1.94 -24.55 -13.46
N MET A 226 -2.88 -25.35 -12.95
CA MET A 226 -2.60 -26.26 -11.84
C MET A 226 -1.61 -27.35 -12.24
N ALA A 227 -1.77 -27.94 -13.43
CA ALA A 227 -0.86 -28.96 -13.95
C ALA A 227 0.57 -28.41 -14.09
N VAL A 228 0.74 -27.19 -14.61
CA VAL A 228 2.03 -26.49 -14.66
C VAL A 228 2.66 -26.33 -13.28
N ASN A 229 1.89 -25.86 -12.29
CA ASN A 229 2.40 -25.69 -10.94
C ASN A 229 2.81 -27.02 -10.31
N SER A 230 2.00 -28.08 -10.47
CA SER A 230 2.31 -29.41 -9.98
C SER A 230 3.54 -30.02 -10.67
N LEU A 231 3.67 -29.89 -11.98
CA LEU A 231 4.87 -30.31 -12.72
C LEU A 231 6.12 -29.57 -12.24
N GLY A 232 6.01 -28.28 -11.95
CA GLY A 232 7.10 -27.50 -11.38
C GLY A 232 7.56 -28.00 -10.00
N LYS A 233 6.65 -28.49 -9.16
CA LYS A 233 6.98 -29.09 -7.84
C LYS A 233 7.73 -30.42 -7.96
N LEU A 234 7.48 -31.16 -9.05
CA LEU A 234 8.17 -32.43 -9.33
C LEU A 234 9.62 -32.24 -9.82
N GLY A 235 10.05 -31.01 -10.07
CA GLY A 235 11.44 -30.70 -10.42
C GLY A 235 11.85 -31.26 -11.79
N SER A 236 13.05 -31.85 -11.84
CA SER A 236 13.68 -32.33 -13.09
C SER A 236 12.82 -33.31 -13.89
N GLU A 237 12.00 -34.12 -13.24
CA GLU A 237 11.09 -35.07 -13.90
C GLU A 237 9.85 -34.40 -14.49
N GLY A 238 9.48 -33.21 -14.01
CA GLY A 238 8.36 -32.42 -14.52
C GLY A 238 8.74 -31.37 -15.57
N TYR A 239 9.98 -30.88 -15.54
CA TYR A 239 10.45 -29.82 -16.44
C TYR A 239 10.34 -30.12 -17.94
N PRO A 240 10.65 -31.35 -18.44
CA PRO A 240 10.47 -31.66 -19.86
C PRO A 240 9.03 -31.40 -20.35
N SER A 241 8.03 -31.69 -19.51
CA SER A 241 6.61 -31.46 -19.84
C SER A 241 6.22 -30.00 -19.82
N LEU A 242 6.91 -29.15 -19.04
CA LEU A 242 6.68 -27.71 -19.01
C LEU A 242 7.01 -27.01 -20.35
N ALA A 243 7.79 -27.64 -21.23
CA ALA A 243 8.00 -27.15 -22.59
C ALA A 243 6.67 -26.93 -23.34
N LEU A 244 5.66 -27.77 -23.08
CA LEU A 244 4.33 -27.63 -23.67
C LEU A 244 3.59 -26.40 -23.15
N ALA A 245 3.77 -26.04 -21.88
CA ALA A 245 3.15 -24.87 -21.27
C ALA A 245 3.70 -23.55 -21.81
N LEU A 246 4.94 -23.56 -22.33
CA LEU A 246 5.54 -22.41 -23.00
C LEU A 246 4.88 -22.07 -24.34
N LEU A 247 4.10 -23.02 -24.88
CA LEU A 247 3.37 -22.88 -26.15
C LEU A 247 1.87 -22.62 -25.93
N ASP A 248 1.44 -22.38 -24.69
CA ASP A 248 0.02 -22.12 -24.38
C ASP A 248 -0.41 -20.73 -24.84
N ASP A 249 -1.66 -20.60 -25.27
CA ASP A 249 -2.24 -19.31 -25.66
C ASP A 249 -2.48 -18.39 -24.45
N ASP A 250 -2.63 -18.95 -23.24
CA ASP A 250 -2.86 -18.17 -22.03
C ASP A 250 -1.54 -17.67 -21.40
N SER A 251 -1.44 -16.36 -21.18
CA SER A 251 -0.22 -15.74 -20.65
C SER A 251 0.12 -16.14 -19.22
N GLN A 252 -0.87 -16.53 -18.41
CA GLN A 252 -0.63 -17.01 -17.05
C GLN A 252 -0.07 -18.43 -17.04
N VAL A 253 -0.52 -19.29 -17.96
CA VAL A 253 0.04 -20.63 -18.15
C VAL A 253 1.51 -20.52 -18.58
N LYS A 254 1.79 -19.71 -19.61
CA LYS A 254 3.17 -19.43 -20.05
C LYS A 254 4.04 -18.92 -18.90
N THR A 255 3.58 -17.88 -18.21
CA THR A 255 4.30 -17.25 -17.08
C THR A 255 4.62 -18.26 -15.97
N ASN A 256 3.66 -19.10 -15.57
CA ASN A 256 3.89 -20.12 -14.54
C ASN A 256 4.90 -21.17 -15.01
N GLY A 257 4.84 -21.59 -16.28
CA GLY A 257 5.79 -22.52 -16.86
C GLY A 257 7.21 -21.97 -16.85
N ILE A 258 7.37 -20.71 -17.29
CA ILE A 258 8.67 -20.01 -17.28
C ILE A 258 9.21 -19.88 -15.86
N ARG A 259 8.40 -19.46 -14.88
CA ARG A 259 8.84 -19.32 -13.48
C ARG A 259 9.22 -20.65 -12.85
N ALA A 260 8.51 -21.72 -13.18
CA ALA A 260 8.85 -23.06 -12.70
C ALA A 260 10.20 -23.53 -13.30
N LEU A 261 10.42 -23.28 -14.59
CA LEU A 261 11.69 -23.57 -15.27
C LEU A 261 12.84 -22.68 -14.76
N GLY A 262 12.59 -21.41 -14.45
CA GLY A 262 13.61 -20.50 -13.91
C GLY A 262 14.15 -20.89 -12.52
N ARG A 263 13.55 -21.87 -11.85
CA ARG A 263 14.08 -22.47 -10.60
C ARG A 263 15.00 -23.67 -10.86
N ALA A 264 15.12 -24.12 -12.11
CA ALA A 264 15.99 -25.23 -12.46
C ALA A 264 17.45 -24.80 -12.37
N ASP A 265 18.30 -25.65 -11.79
CA ASP A 265 19.75 -25.39 -11.71
C ASP A 265 20.39 -25.34 -13.10
N THR A 266 19.86 -26.10 -14.07
CA THR A 266 20.31 -26.10 -15.46
C THR A 266 19.11 -26.20 -16.39
N LEU A 267 19.09 -25.37 -17.43
CA LEU A 267 18.11 -25.42 -18.50
C LEU A 267 18.74 -26.03 -19.76
N THR A 268 18.01 -26.92 -20.42
CA THR A 268 18.48 -27.49 -21.70
C THR A 268 18.41 -26.44 -22.81
N THR A 269 19.30 -26.54 -23.81
CA THR A 269 19.34 -25.59 -24.94
C THR A 269 17.98 -25.39 -25.63
N PRO A 270 17.19 -26.45 -25.93
CA PRO A 270 15.87 -26.26 -26.54
C PRO A 270 14.88 -25.46 -25.68
N LEU A 271 14.97 -25.59 -24.36
CA LEU A 271 14.16 -24.81 -23.42
C LEU A 271 14.64 -23.36 -23.37
N LEU A 272 15.96 -23.12 -23.33
CA LEU A 272 16.53 -21.78 -23.39
C LEU A 272 16.13 -21.04 -24.66
N ASP A 273 16.17 -21.70 -25.83
CA ASP A 273 15.75 -21.09 -27.09
C ASP A 273 14.24 -20.80 -27.12
N SER A 274 13.43 -21.65 -26.48
CA SER A 274 11.99 -21.41 -26.35
C SER A 274 11.69 -20.22 -25.42
N ILE A 275 12.35 -20.13 -24.27
CA ILE A 275 12.21 -18.99 -23.36
C ILE A 275 12.77 -17.71 -24.00
N THR A 276 13.86 -17.80 -24.78
CA THR A 276 14.42 -16.65 -25.53
C THR A 276 13.41 -16.09 -26.52
N ARG A 277 12.62 -16.94 -27.19
CA ARG A 277 11.51 -16.47 -28.05
C ARG A 277 10.42 -15.77 -27.25
N LEU A 278 10.10 -16.26 -26.05
CA LEU A 278 9.11 -15.65 -25.15
C LEU A 278 9.55 -14.33 -24.53
N ALA A 279 10.85 -13.98 -24.58
CA ALA A 279 11.30 -12.62 -24.26
C ALA A 279 10.73 -11.56 -25.23
N LYS A 280 10.10 -11.98 -26.34
CA LYS A 280 9.42 -11.12 -27.33
C LYS A 280 7.90 -11.37 -27.39
N ASP A 281 7.33 -12.00 -26.38
CA ASP A 281 5.89 -12.28 -26.30
C ASP A 281 5.06 -10.99 -26.24
N GLU A 282 3.80 -11.03 -26.68
CA GLU A 282 2.90 -9.88 -26.63
C GLU A 282 2.59 -9.47 -25.18
N ASP A 283 2.51 -10.44 -24.26
CA ASP A 283 2.24 -10.18 -22.85
C ASP A 283 3.51 -9.74 -22.08
N PRO A 284 3.48 -8.57 -21.40
CA PRO A 284 4.65 -8.07 -20.68
C PRO A 284 5.04 -8.92 -19.46
N GLY A 285 4.10 -9.63 -18.83
CA GLY A 285 4.38 -10.54 -17.72
C GLY A 285 5.16 -11.77 -18.18
N VAL A 286 4.86 -12.26 -19.39
CA VAL A 286 5.60 -13.34 -20.05
C VAL A 286 7.01 -12.89 -20.39
N ARG A 287 7.18 -11.72 -21.04
CA ARG A 287 8.51 -11.16 -21.36
C ARG A 287 9.38 -10.97 -20.12
N ALA A 288 8.86 -10.35 -19.07
CA ALA A 288 9.60 -10.12 -17.82
C ALA A 288 10.00 -11.45 -17.16
N SER A 289 9.10 -12.43 -17.11
CA SER A 289 9.40 -13.75 -16.54
C SER A 289 10.43 -14.50 -17.38
N ALA A 290 10.39 -14.35 -18.71
CA ALA A 290 11.37 -14.94 -19.61
C ALA A 290 12.77 -14.37 -19.36
N LEU A 291 12.91 -13.05 -19.28
CA LEU A 291 14.20 -12.41 -18.97
C LEU A 291 14.79 -12.91 -17.64
N ILE A 292 13.96 -13.00 -16.59
CA ILE A 292 14.39 -13.54 -15.29
C ILE A 292 14.86 -14.99 -15.40
N ALA A 293 14.10 -15.85 -16.07
CA ALA A 293 14.48 -17.25 -16.23
C ALA A 293 15.79 -17.40 -17.05
N LEU A 294 15.97 -16.57 -18.09
CA LEU A 294 17.21 -16.56 -18.89
C LEU A 294 18.40 -16.05 -18.08
N GLY A 295 18.21 -15.03 -17.24
CA GLY A 295 19.28 -14.52 -16.37
C GLY A 295 19.84 -15.56 -15.40
N HIS A 296 19.02 -16.51 -14.94
CA HIS A 296 19.47 -17.60 -14.08
C HIS A 296 20.05 -18.80 -14.85
N GLY A 297 19.55 -19.05 -16.07
CA GLY A 297 19.84 -20.29 -16.80
C GLY A 297 20.76 -20.16 -18.02
N MET A 298 20.99 -18.96 -18.55
CA MET A 298 21.83 -18.70 -19.72
C MET A 298 23.27 -18.41 -19.31
N SER A 299 24.21 -19.24 -19.76
CA SER A 299 25.65 -19.04 -19.50
C SER A 299 26.35 -18.12 -20.51
N ASP A 300 25.69 -17.79 -21.62
CA ASP A 300 26.20 -16.89 -22.67
C ASP A 300 25.94 -15.43 -22.27
N ALA A 301 26.96 -14.77 -21.72
CA ALA A 301 26.87 -13.42 -21.18
C ALA A 301 26.55 -12.37 -22.26
N ASP A 302 27.12 -12.51 -23.46
CA ASP A 302 26.89 -11.58 -24.59
C ASP A 302 25.43 -11.63 -25.05
N ARG A 303 24.92 -12.84 -25.24
CA ARG A 303 23.54 -13.05 -25.66
C ARG A 303 22.57 -12.60 -24.57
N LEU A 304 22.89 -12.84 -23.30
CA LEU A 304 22.08 -12.36 -22.18
C LEU A 304 22.08 -10.82 -22.12
N LEU A 305 23.25 -10.18 -22.22
CA LEU A 305 23.37 -8.72 -22.22
C LEU A 305 22.49 -8.09 -23.31
N ALA A 306 22.55 -8.60 -24.54
CA ALA A 306 21.74 -8.10 -25.64
C ALA A 306 20.24 -8.15 -25.33
N LEU A 307 19.77 -9.23 -24.69
CA LEU A 307 18.36 -9.38 -24.29
C LEU A 307 17.99 -8.43 -23.14
N LEU A 308 18.87 -8.23 -22.17
CA LEU A 308 18.64 -7.30 -21.07
C LEU A 308 18.59 -5.84 -21.56
N LEU A 309 19.51 -5.44 -22.44
CA LEU A 309 19.50 -4.11 -23.06
C LEU A 309 18.24 -3.87 -23.92
N GLN A 310 17.73 -4.92 -24.58
CA GLN A 310 16.42 -4.85 -25.25
C GLN A 310 15.29 -4.67 -24.22
N GLY A 311 15.35 -5.38 -23.08
CA GLY A 311 14.38 -5.28 -22.00
C GLY A 311 14.33 -3.91 -21.31
N ILE A 312 15.46 -3.19 -21.23
CA ILE A 312 15.50 -1.80 -20.74
C ILE A 312 14.70 -0.85 -21.63
N GLN A 313 14.60 -1.15 -22.93
CA GLN A 313 13.84 -0.36 -23.90
C GLN A 313 12.40 -0.83 -24.07
N ASP A 314 11.97 -1.83 -23.30
CA ASP A 314 10.60 -2.35 -23.38
C ASP A 314 9.58 -1.30 -22.89
N PRO A 315 8.40 -1.16 -23.52
CA PRO A 315 7.39 -0.20 -23.07
C PRO A 315 6.83 -0.50 -21.66
N SER A 316 6.97 -1.73 -21.15
CA SER A 316 6.45 -2.13 -19.84
C SER A 316 7.47 -1.87 -18.71
N PRO A 317 7.09 -1.11 -17.67
CA PRO A 317 7.94 -0.90 -16.49
C PRO A 317 8.36 -2.19 -15.77
N ASN A 318 7.54 -3.25 -15.86
CA ASN A 318 7.86 -4.55 -15.25
C ASN A 318 9.02 -5.25 -15.97
N VAL A 319 9.05 -5.18 -17.30
CA VAL A 319 10.13 -5.76 -18.12
C VAL A 319 11.42 -4.97 -17.92
N GLN A 320 11.32 -3.64 -17.95
CA GLN A 320 12.43 -2.73 -17.65
C GLN A 320 13.04 -2.99 -16.28
N GLY A 321 12.20 -3.16 -15.25
CA GLY A 321 12.64 -3.45 -13.88
C GLY A 321 13.35 -4.80 -13.77
N ALA A 322 12.84 -5.83 -14.43
CA ALA A 322 13.48 -7.15 -14.49
C ALA A 322 14.85 -7.08 -15.18
N ALA A 323 14.94 -6.39 -16.32
CA ALA A 323 16.19 -6.22 -17.05
C ALA A 323 17.24 -5.45 -16.23
N ALA A 324 16.85 -4.32 -15.63
CA ALA A 324 17.74 -3.48 -14.83
C ALA A 324 18.30 -4.22 -13.60
N HIS A 325 17.48 -5.07 -12.96
CA HIS A 325 17.93 -5.89 -11.84
C HIS A 325 19.01 -6.90 -12.27
N LEU A 326 18.81 -7.60 -13.39
CA LEU A 326 19.72 -8.65 -13.84
C LEU A 326 21.05 -8.12 -14.38
N LEU A 327 21.08 -6.88 -14.89
CA LEU A 327 22.32 -6.24 -15.35
C LEU A 327 23.36 -6.06 -14.22
N GLN A 328 22.92 -6.00 -12.97
CA GLN A 328 23.82 -5.91 -11.82
C GLN A 328 24.66 -7.18 -11.61
N ASP A 329 24.08 -8.34 -11.91
CA ASP A 329 24.68 -9.65 -11.64
C ASP A 329 25.50 -10.17 -12.83
N LEU A 330 25.64 -9.38 -13.90
CA LEU A 330 26.36 -9.76 -15.11
C LEU A 330 27.87 -9.60 -14.92
N GLU A 331 28.57 -10.72 -14.73
CA GLU A 331 30.03 -10.76 -14.61
C GLU A 331 30.71 -10.53 -15.99
N GLY A 332 31.70 -9.64 -16.05
CA GLY A 332 32.61 -9.49 -17.21
C GLY A 332 32.21 -8.47 -18.28
N GLU A 333 30.94 -8.06 -18.35
CA GLU A 333 30.41 -7.19 -19.42
C GLU A 333 29.97 -5.79 -18.94
N THR A 334 30.47 -5.37 -17.78
CA THR A 334 30.03 -4.12 -17.12
C THR A 334 30.30 -2.87 -17.96
N GLU A 335 31.41 -2.81 -18.70
CA GLU A 335 31.73 -1.65 -19.55
C GLU A 335 30.80 -1.52 -20.76
N VAL A 336 30.49 -2.65 -21.42
CA VAL A 336 29.58 -2.66 -22.58
C VAL A 336 28.17 -2.30 -22.13
N ALA A 337 27.72 -2.89 -21.02
CA ALA A 337 26.44 -2.55 -20.40
C ALA A 337 26.38 -1.06 -20.04
N ARG A 338 27.41 -0.53 -19.36
CA ARG A 338 27.50 0.88 -18.97
C ARG A 338 27.41 1.80 -20.19
N SER A 339 28.19 1.56 -21.23
CA SER A 339 28.17 2.39 -22.45
C SER A 339 26.78 2.42 -23.09
N ALA A 340 26.15 1.26 -23.24
CA ALA A 340 24.80 1.17 -23.82
C ALA A 340 23.75 1.86 -22.94
N LEU A 341 23.83 1.72 -21.62
CA LEU A 341 22.92 2.39 -20.69
C LEU A 341 23.12 3.91 -20.69
N THR A 342 24.35 4.41 -20.83
CA THR A 342 24.63 5.84 -20.98
C THR A 342 23.95 6.41 -22.22
N GLU A 343 24.03 5.72 -23.36
CA GLU A 343 23.33 6.13 -24.58
C GLU A 343 21.80 6.13 -24.42
N MET A 344 21.26 5.25 -23.58
CA MET A 344 19.81 5.20 -23.30
C MET A 344 19.31 6.37 -22.43
N LEU A 345 20.20 7.13 -21.78
CA LEU A 345 19.81 8.33 -21.02
C LEU A 345 19.27 9.46 -21.91
N ILE A 346 19.56 9.44 -23.21
CA ILE A 346 19.05 10.41 -24.19
C ILE A 346 17.85 9.89 -25.00
N ASN A 347 17.27 8.75 -24.61
CA ASN A 347 16.15 8.15 -25.34
C ASN A 347 14.87 9.01 -25.26
N GLU A 348 14.07 9.03 -26.32
CA GLU A 348 12.79 9.77 -26.36
C GLU A 348 11.81 9.28 -25.29
N GLN A 349 11.79 7.96 -25.03
CA GLN A 349 10.91 7.36 -24.04
C GLN A 349 11.44 7.58 -22.62
N ARG A 350 10.65 8.32 -21.84
CA ARG A 350 10.91 8.60 -20.42
C ARG A 350 11.13 7.33 -19.60
N THR A 351 10.32 6.31 -19.80
CA THR A 351 10.43 5.04 -19.06
C THR A 351 11.78 4.38 -19.29
N THR A 352 12.26 4.38 -20.53
CA THR A 352 13.60 3.88 -20.91
C THR A 352 14.72 4.68 -20.24
N ARG A 353 14.65 6.02 -20.25
CA ARG A 353 15.64 6.86 -19.53
C ARG A 353 15.70 6.54 -18.05
N MET A 354 14.53 6.41 -17.41
CA MET A 354 14.44 6.05 -15.99
C MET A 354 14.98 4.64 -15.72
N ALA A 355 14.71 3.67 -16.59
CA ALA A 355 15.24 2.31 -16.48
C ALA A 355 16.77 2.29 -16.63
N ALA A 356 17.31 3.03 -17.60
CA ALA A 356 18.73 3.19 -17.80
C ALA A 356 19.42 3.81 -16.59
N ALA A 357 18.86 4.90 -16.03
CA ALA A 357 19.38 5.52 -14.81
C ALA A 357 19.37 4.56 -13.60
N ARG A 358 18.29 3.77 -13.41
CA ARG A 358 18.25 2.75 -12.35
C ARG A 358 19.32 1.67 -12.53
N ALA A 359 19.52 1.19 -13.75
CA ALA A 359 20.52 0.19 -14.07
C ALA A 359 21.94 0.73 -13.84
N LEU A 360 22.26 1.94 -14.31
CA LEU A 360 23.53 2.61 -14.02
C LEU A 360 23.77 2.76 -12.51
N GLY A 361 22.74 3.18 -11.77
CA GLY A 361 22.82 3.24 -10.31
C GLY A 361 23.03 1.88 -9.64
N ALA A 362 22.55 0.79 -10.22
CA ALA A 362 22.77 -0.58 -9.72
C ALA A 362 24.20 -1.08 -9.97
N LEU A 363 24.86 -0.58 -11.03
CA LEU A 363 26.30 -0.83 -11.27
C LEU A 363 27.22 -0.15 -10.24
N GLY A 364 26.70 0.81 -9.46
CA GLY A 364 27.44 1.46 -8.38
C GLY A 364 28.67 2.23 -8.89
N GLU A 365 29.83 2.04 -8.22
CA GLU A 365 31.07 2.75 -8.58
C GLU A 365 31.55 2.44 -10.01
N ASN A 366 31.14 1.31 -10.61
CA ASN A 366 31.47 0.98 -12.00
C ASN A 366 30.77 1.91 -13.01
N ALA A 367 29.72 2.62 -12.62
CA ALA A 367 29.06 3.62 -13.48
C ALA A 367 29.61 5.04 -13.29
N ALA A 368 30.76 5.22 -12.61
CA ALA A 368 31.37 6.53 -12.37
C ALA A 368 31.56 7.36 -13.65
N ASP A 369 31.96 6.72 -14.74
CA ASP A 369 32.19 7.38 -16.03
C ASP A 369 30.90 7.86 -16.72
N SER A 370 29.72 7.44 -16.25
CA SER A 370 28.40 7.89 -16.75
C SER A 370 27.82 9.06 -15.94
N THR A 371 28.58 9.59 -14.97
CA THR A 371 28.08 10.62 -14.03
C THR A 371 27.72 11.92 -14.76
N ASP A 372 28.53 12.37 -15.71
CA ASP A 372 28.31 13.64 -16.40
C ASP A 372 27.07 13.56 -17.32
N GLU A 373 26.80 12.40 -17.93
CA GLU A 373 25.58 12.16 -18.70
C GLU A 373 24.34 12.06 -17.81
N LEU A 374 24.43 11.46 -16.62
CA LEU A 374 23.35 11.48 -15.63
C LEU A 374 23.03 12.91 -15.17
N ILE A 375 24.05 13.75 -14.94
CA ILE A 375 23.87 15.17 -14.61
C ILE A 375 23.23 15.92 -15.77
N THR A 376 23.62 15.62 -17.01
CA THR A 376 23.03 16.22 -18.22
C THR A 376 21.57 15.81 -18.36
N ALA A 377 21.23 14.54 -18.12
CA ALA A 377 19.86 14.05 -18.11
C ALA A 377 19.02 14.74 -17.02
N LEU A 378 19.58 14.94 -15.81
CA LEU A 378 18.94 15.64 -14.70
C LEU A 378 18.53 17.09 -15.07
N ARG A 379 19.35 17.75 -15.92
CA ARG A 379 19.13 19.11 -16.42
C ARG A 379 18.20 19.21 -17.62
N SER A 380 17.93 18.10 -18.30
CA SER A 380 17.09 18.12 -19.49
C SER A 380 15.66 18.55 -19.13
N LYS A 381 15.16 19.60 -19.80
CA LYS A 381 13.76 20.05 -19.70
C LYS A 381 12.92 19.33 -20.75
N ASN A 382 12.57 18.08 -20.50
CA ASN A 382 11.71 17.31 -21.38
C ASN A 382 10.23 17.45 -20.95
N SER A 383 9.58 18.51 -21.44
CA SER A 383 8.13 18.86 -21.56
C SER A 383 7.02 18.34 -20.60
N GLU A 384 6.16 19.31 -20.23
CA GLU A 384 4.68 19.37 -20.03
C GLU A 384 3.94 18.81 -18.79
N ASP A 385 4.58 18.13 -17.83
CA ASP A 385 3.90 17.80 -16.55
C ASP A 385 4.88 17.82 -15.36
N ASP A 386 4.80 18.84 -14.51
CA ASP A 386 5.71 19.05 -13.36
C ASP A 386 5.79 17.83 -12.43
N ALA A 387 4.67 17.13 -12.20
CA ALA A 387 4.61 15.96 -11.33
C ALA A 387 5.39 14.76 -11.90
N ASN A 388 5.40 14.62 -13.22
CA ASN A 388 6.12 13.55 -13.91
C ASN A 388 7.62 13.84 -14.00
N GLN A 389 8.01 15.10 -14.20
CA GLN A 389 9.42 15.46 -14.25
C GLN A 389 10.16 15.19 -12.92
N SER A 390 9.52 15.50 -11.79
CA SER A 390 10.09 15.26 -10.45
C SER A 390 10.43 13.79 -10.21
N THR A 391 9.57 12.85 -10.66
CA THR A 391 9.81 11.42 -10.45
C THR A 391 10.94 10.84 -11.30
N GLU A 392 11.24 11.43 -12.47
CA GLU A 392 12.44 11.06 -13.25
C GLU A 392 13.72 11.60 -12.61
N GLN A 393 13.71 12.87 -12.19
CA GLN A 393 14.84 13.50 -11.52
C GLN A 393 15.21 12.76 -10.22
N ASP A 394 14.22 12.34 -9.43
CA ASP A 394 14.42 11.52 -8.23
C ASP A 394 15.14 10.20 -8.52
N VAL A 395 14.83 9.57 -9.65
CA VAL A 395 15.49 8.31 -10.06
C VAL A 395 16.95 8.56 -10.41
N ILE A 396 17.24 9.64 -11.13
CA ILE A 396 18.61 10.03 -11.50
C ILE A 396 19.42 10.40 -10.24
N VAL A 397 18.83 11.14 -9.30
CA VAL A 397 19.45 11.47 -7.99
C VAL A 397 19.81 10.19 -7.22
N LYS A 398 18.91 9.22 -7.17
CA LYS A 398 19.18 7.92 -6.52
C LYS A 398 20.29 7.14 -7.23
N ALA A 399 20.37 7.21 -8.55
CA ALA A 399 21.44 6.59 -9.32
C ALA A 399 22.80 7.21 -8.98
N LEU A 400 22.91 8.54 -9.03
CA LEU A 400 24.10 9.31 -8.65
C LEU A 400 24.52 9.02 -7.19
N THR A 401 23.55 8.92 -6.29
CA THR A 401 23.81 8.56 -4.88
C THR A 401 24.41 7.16 -4.74
N ARG A 402 23.94 6.19 -5.53
CA ARG A 402 24.45 4.81 -5.51
C ARG A 402 25.82 4.67 -6.16
N ILE A 403 26.15 5.49 -7.16
CA ILE A 403 27.51 5.60 -7.70
C ILE A 403 28.47 6.04 -6.59
N GLY A 404 28.05 6.97 -5.73
CA GLY A 404 28.75 7.29 -4.50
C GLY A 404 29.93 8.24 -4.70
N GLY A 405 31.04 7.98 -3.99
CA GLY A 405 32.22 8.85 -3.94
C GLY A 405 32.77 9.31 -5.30
N PRO A 406 32.89 8.42 -6.31
CA PRO A 406 33.35 8.81 -7.65
C PRO A 406 32.51 9.90 -8.33
N ALA A 407 31.22 10.02 -7.99
CA ALA A 407 30.35 11.04 -8.57
C ALA A 407 30.56 12.45 -7.96
N VAL A 408 31.16 12.54 -6.76
CA VAL A 408 31.27 13.81 -6.00
C VAL A 408 31.98 14.91 -6.79
N PRO A 409 33.15 14.69 -7.43
CA PRO A 409 33.83 15.75 -8.17
C PRO A 409 32.98 16.32 -9.32
N ALA A 410 32.26 15.46 -10.04
CA ALA A 410 31.38 15.88 -11.14
C ALA A 410 30.17 16.66 -10.63
N LEU A 411 29.54 16.19 -9.54
CA LEU A 411 28.42 16.88 -8.90
C LEU A 411 28.82 18.24 -8.32
N LEU A 412 30.03 18.38 -7.75
CA LEU A 412 30.56 19.65 -7.28
C LEU A 412 30.80 20.62 -8.43
N ARG A 413 31.38 20.17 -9.55
CA ARG A 413 31.51 21.01 -10.75
C ARG A 413 30.13 21.44 -11.26
N ALA A 414 29.17 20.52 -11.26
CA ALA A 414 27.82 20.80 -11.72
C ALA A 414 27.08 21.80 -10.82
N SER A 415 27.32 21.80 -9.50
CA SER A 415 26.67 22.75 -8.58
C SER A 415 27.06 24.22 -8.81
N SER A 416 28.14 24.47 -9.58
CA SER A 416 28.53 25.82 -10.01
C SER A 416 27.55 26.48 -10.98
N ILE A 417 26.58 25.75 -11.51
CA ILE A 417 25.53 26.29 -12.38
C ILE A 417 24.24 26.35 -11.56
N SER A 418 23.71 27.58 -11.39
CA SER A 418 22.41 27.80 -10.76
C SER A 418 21.29 27.56 -11.78
N ASP A 419 20.60 26.44 -11.64
CA ASP A 419 19.51 25.99 -12.51
C ASP A 419 18.46 25.18 -11.72
N ALA A 420 17.45 24.65 -12.40
CA ALA A 420 16.42 23.83 -11.77
C ALA A 420 16.94 22.49 -11.20
N ALA A 421 18.14 22.05 -11.60
CA ALA A 421 18.76 20.83 -11.09
C ALA A 421 19.60 21.07 -9.82
N SER A 422 19.85 22.32 -9.42
CA SER A 422 20.70 22.65 -8.27
C SER A 422 20.26 21.96 -6.97
N ASP A 423 18.94 21.92 -6.68
CA ASP A 423 18.42 21.25 -5.48
C ASP A 423 18.61 19.71 -5.55
N HIS A 424 18.43 19.13 -6.73
CA HIS A 424 18.64 17.70 -6.97
C HIS A 424 20.13 17.31 -6.87
N ILE A 425 21.03 18.15 -7.37
CA ILE A 425 22.49 17.98 -7.23
C ILE A 425 22.88 18.07 -5.75
N ALA A 426 22.34 19.04 -5.01
CA ALA A 426 22.57 19.16 -3.57
C ALA A 426 22.05 17.92 -2.81
N ALA A 427 20.88 17.39 -3.19
CA ALA A 427 20.32 16.16 -2.61
C ALA A 427 21.18 14.93 -2.92
N ALA A 428 21.71 14.79 -4.15
CA ALA A 428 22.62 13.71 -4.52
C ALA A 428 23.91 13.77 -3.70
N LEU A 429 24.55 14.95 -3.60
CA LEU A 429 25.74 15.17 -2.78
C LEU A 429 25.50 14.84 -1.30
N ALA A 430 24.35 15.27 -0.76
CA ALA A 430 23.96 14.96 0.61
C ALA A 430 23.73 13.45 0.83
N GLY A 431 23.12 12.78 -0.14
CA GLY A 431 22.86 11.33 -0.11
C GLY A 431 24.13 10.48 -0.14
N ILE A 432 25.19 10.94 -0.81
CA ILE A 432 26.52 10.30 -0.80
C ILE A 432 27.16 10.38 0.61
N ALA A 433 26.72 11.34 1.42
CA ALA A 433 27.02 11.49 2.83
C ALA A 433 28.53 11.59 3.12
N SER A 434 29.09 10.69 3.96
CA SER A 434 30.45 10.79 4.49
C SER A 434 31.54 10.87 3.42
N LYS A 435 31.32 10.28 2.23
CA LYS A 435 32.25 10.35 1.10
C LYS A 435 32.29 11.75 0.45
N ALA A 436 31.23 12.55 0.60
CA ALA A 436 31.14 13.91 0.06
C ALA A 436 31.58 15.00 1.06
N THR A 437 31.64 14.70 2.36
CA THR A 437 31.88 15.70 3.43
C THR A 437 33.17 16.51 3.23
N ALA A 438 34.32 15.85 3.09
CA ALA A 438 35.60 16.57 2.97
C ALA A 438 35.67 17.40 1.67
N PRO A 439 35.33 16.85 0.48
CA PRO A 439 35.24 17.64 -0.74
C PRO A 439 34.29 18.84 -0.66
N LEU A 440 33.16 18.70 0.05
CA LEU A 440 32.21 19.79 0.25
C LEU A 440 32.78 20.89 1.14
N ILE A 441 33.49 20.55 2.21
CA ILE A 441 34.13 21.53 3.09
C ILE A 441 35.20 22.30 2.33
N ASP A 442 36.02 21.62 1.53
CA ASP A 442 37.04 22.26 0.69
C ASP A 442 36.38 23.19 -0.36
N ALA A 443 35.25 22.78 -0.93
CA ALA A 443 34.50 23.56 -1.91
C ALA A 443 33.87 24.85 -1.34
N LEU A 444 33.70 24.98 -0.02
CA LEU A 444 33.30 26.25 0.60
C LEU A 444 34.37 27.34 0.47
N GLN A 445 35.60 27.00 0.12
CA GLN A 445 36.70 27.96 -0.13
C GLN A 445 37.02 28.10 -1.63
N ALA A 446 36.16 27.59 -2.51
CA ALA A 446 36.36 27.69 -3.96
C ALA A 446 36.28 29.14 -4.46
N GLU A 447 37.01 29.46 -5.54
CA GLU A 447 36.96 30.79 -6.16
C GLU A 447 35.57 31.14 -6.70
N SER A 448 34.88 30.14 -7.29
CA SER A 448 33.51 30.30 -7.81
C SER A 448 32.50 30.43 -6.67
N GLU A 449 31.78 31.54 -6.65
CA GLU A 449 30.69 31.78 -5.69
C GLU A 449 29.57 30.75 -5.78
N GLN A 450 29.29 30.23 -6.98
CA GLN A 450 28.27 29.22 -7.21
C GLN A 450 28.70 27.87 -6.62
N THR A 451 29.98 27.51 -6.74
CA THR A 451 30.54 26.29 -6.13
C THR A 451 30.46 26.38 -4.61
N ARG A 452 30.78 27.54 -4.02
CA ARG A 452 30.62 27.78 -2.57
C ARG A 452 29.16 27.66 -2.13
N ALA A 453 28.23 28.29 -2.86
CA ALA A 453 26.80 28.22 -2.54
C ALA A 453 26.24 26.79 -2.68
N GLY A 454 26.64 26.07 -3.74
CA GLY A 454 26.29 24.67 -3.97
C GLY A 454 26.80 23.76 -2.86
N ALA A 455 28.05 23.95 -2.43
CA ALA A 455 28.63 23.22 -1.31
C ALA A 455 27.88 23.49 0.00
N ALA A 456 27.55 24.76 0.30
CA ALA A 456 26.79 25.12 1.50
C ALA A 456 25.38 24.50 1.50
N ASN A 457 24.67 24.51 0.36
CA ASN A 457 23.36 23.89 0.23
C ASN A 457 23.42 22.36 0.40
N ALA A 458 24.41 21.70 -0.22
CA ALA A 458 24.60 20.26 -0.09
C ALA A 458 24.91 19.86 1.36
N LEU A 459 25.81 20.59 2.04
CA LEU A 459 26.10 20.38 3.47
C LEU A 459 24.85 20.60 4.33
N GLY A 460 24.06 21.64 4.05
CA GLY A 460 22.81 21.92 4.76
C GLY A 460 21.71 20.88 4.56
N ALA A 461 21.74 20.14 3.45
CA ALA A 461 20.83 19.04 3.15
C ALA A 461 21.26 17.71 3.80
N MET A 462 22.50 17.60 4.30
CA MET A 462 22.96 16.43 5.05
C MET A 462 22.25 16.35 6.41
N ASN A 463 21.84 15.15 6.80
CA ASN A 463 21.21 14.91 8.09
C ASN A 463 21.87 13.72 8.81
N PRO A 464 22.64 13.94 9.90
CA PRO A 464 23.02 15.24 10.46
C PRO A 464 24.08 15.97 9.61
N ILE A 465 24.16 17.31 9.75
CA ILE A 465 25.23 18.11 9.15
C ILE A 465 26.56 17.75 9.82
N PRO A 466 27.65 17.50 9.07
CA PRO A 466 28.95 17.16 9.64
C PRO A 466 29.50 18.26 10.55
N GLU A 467 29.96 17.92 11.77
CA GLU A 467 30.51 18.89 12.72
C GLU A 467 31.69 19.70 12.15
N ALA A 468 32.49 19.07 11.30
CA ALA A 468 33.62 19.72 10.62
C ALA A 468 33.19 20.85 9.67
N ALA A 469 31.93 20.88 9.22
CA ALA A 469 31.40 21.93 8.36
C ALA A 469 30.92 23.19 9.11
N ASN A 470 30.85 23.15 10.45
CA ASN A 470 30.25 24.22 11.26
C ASN A 470 30.96 25.56 11.12
N GLU A 471 32.28 25.55 11.35
CA GLU A 471 33.10 26.77 11.28
C GLU A 471 33.20 27.32 9.84
N PRO A 472 33.46 26.48 8.81
CA PRO A 472 33.39 26.92 7.41
C PRO A 472 32.05 27.55 7.01
N LEU A 473 30.92 26.97 7.44
CA LEU A 473 29.59 27.54 7.15
C LEU A 473 29.36 28.87 7.88
N LEU A 474 29.87 29.04 9.10
CA LEU A 474 29.79 30.32 9.83
C LEU A 474 30.58 31.43 9.13
N GLN A 475 31.74 31.10 8.55
CA GLN A 475 32.53 32.04 7.75
C GLN A 475 31.76 32.50 6.50
N CYS A 476 31.00 31.59 5.86
CA CYS A 476 30.19 31.90 4.67
C CYS A 476 29.07 32.94 4.92
N LEU A 477 28.68 33.19 6.18
CA LEU A 477 27.73 34.27 6.51
C LEU A 477 28.26 35.67 6.17
N GLY A 478 29.58 35.83 6.15
CA GLY A 478 30.30 37.04 5.79
C GLY A 478 30.83 37.07 4.36
N ASP A 479 30.46 36.09 3.51
CA ASP A 479 30.88 36.05 2.11
C ASP A 479 30.40 37.30 1.36
N SER A 480 31.15 37.76 0.36
CA SER A 480 30.71 38.87 -0.51
C SER A 480 29.50 38.52 -1.37
N SER A 481 29.28 37.24 -1.64
CA SER A 481 28.24 36.74 -2.52
C SER A 481 26.94 36.45 -1.76
N ILE A 482 25.85 37.09 -2.20
CA ILE A 482 24.52 36.92 -1.61
C ILE A 482 24.04 35.46 -1.66
N PRO A 483 24.13 34.73 -2.80
CA PRO A 483 23.80 33.30 -2.84
C PRO A 483 24.52 32.48 -1.77
N VAL A 484 25.83 32.68 -1.58
CA VAL A 484 26.63 31.95 -0.58
C VAL A 484 26.11 32.24 0.84
N ARG A 485 25.88 33.52 1.16
CA ARG A 485 25.34 33.91 2.47
C ARG A 485 23.97 33.31 2.73
N THR A 486 23.07 33.32 1.75
CA THR A 486 21.73 32.72 1.90
C THR A 486 21.78 31.20 2.08
N ALA A 487 22.64 30.50 1.34
CA ALA A 487 22.86 29.07 1.48
C ALA A 487 23.44 28.73 2.87
N ALA A 488 24.38 29.53 3.38
CA ALA A 488 24.93 29.39 4.72
C ALA A 488 23.87 29.60 5.81
N ILE A 489 23.01 30.62 5.69
CA ILE A 489 21.89 30.85 6.63
C ILE A 489 20.97 29.62 6.68
N LYS A 490 20.60 29.07 5.51
CA LYS A 490 19.74 27.89 5.39
C LYS A 490 20.39 26.65 6.02
N ALA A 491 21.67 26.40 5.73
CA ALA A 491 22.40 25.27 6.27
C ALA A 491 22.56 25.35 7.80
N LEU A 492 22.92 26.52 8.33
CA LEU A 492 23.14 26.71 9.76
C LEU A 492 21.84 26.70 10.58
N SER A 493 20.70 27.06 9.98
CA SER A 493 19.38 26.92 10.62
C SER A 493 19.13 25.49 11.09
N SER A 494 19.56 24.48 10.32
CA SER A 494 19.45 23.07 10.68
C SER A 494 20.41 22.62 11.78
N LEU A 495 21.59 23.27 11.93
CA LEU A 495 22.63 22.86 12.87
C LEU A 495 22.59 23.60 14.22
N LYS A 496 22.55 24.93 14.19
CA LYS A 496 22.61 25.78 15.39
C LYS A 496 21.24 26.25 15.88
N GLY A 497 20.16 25.88 15.17
CA GLY A 497 18.75 26.10 15.51
C GLY A 497 18.48 27.11 16.62
N ASN A 498 18.13 26.62 17.81
CA ASN A 498 17.65 27.47 18.90
C ASN A 498 18.74 28.02 19.81
N SER A 499 20.01 27.97 19.40
CA SER A 499 21.08 28.56 20.23
C SER A 499 20.95 30.08 20.27
N GLN A 500 21.07 30.66 21.46
CA GLN A 500 20.90 32.10 21.68
C GLN A 500 21.83 32.95 20.78
N GLU A 501 23.06 32.47 20.58
CA GLU A 501 24.06 33.11 19.71
C GLU A 501 23.59 33.14 18.24
N TRP A 502 23.03 32.03 17.75
CA TRP A 502 22.54 31.95 16.38
C TRP A 502 21.29 32.78 16.17
N VAL A 503 20.34 32.76 17.11
CA VAL A 503 19.15 33.63 17.07
C VAL A 503 19.57 35.09 17.02
N SER A 504 20.51 35.54 17.85
CA SER A 504 21.02 36.93 17.82
C SER A 504 21.71 37.29 16.49
N LYS A 505 22.44 36.34 15.88
CA LYS A 505 23.04 36.53 14.55
C LYS A 505 21.97 36.69 13.47
N LEU A 506 20.92 35.87 13.51
CA LEU A 506 19.79 35.96 12.59
C LEU A 506 19.01 37.28 12.75
N GLU A 507 18.82 37.74 13.98
CA GLU A 507 18.20 39.05 14.28
C GLU A 507 18.99 40.19 13.61
N THR A 508 20.32 40.09 13.58
CA THR A 508 21.19 41.04 12.88
C THR A 508 21.10 40.92 11.36
N LEU A 509 20.98 39.71 10.82
CA LEU A 509 20.84 39.48 9.38
C LEU A 509 19.45 39.88 8.85
N ALA A 510 18.43 39.90 9.70
CA ALA A 510 17.09 40.35 9.33
C ALA A 510 16.99 41.86 9.02
N ILE A 511 18.02 42.64 9.35
CA ILE A 511 18.16 44.07 9.01
C ILE A 511 19.22 44.33 7.93
N ASP A 512 19.69 43.29 7.23
CA ASP A 512 20.70 43.40 6.17
C ASP A 512 20.23 44.31 5.01
N PRO A 513 21.12 45.08 4.36
CA PRO A 513 20.75 45.90 3.20
C PRO A 513 20.11 45.10 2.07
N HIS A 514 20.48 43.83 1.89
CA HIS A 514 20.01 43.02 0.79
C HIS A 514 18.71 42.24 1.13
N PRO A 515 17.63 42.35 0.33
CA PRO A 515 16.35 41.73 0.62
C PRO A 515 16.41 40.20 0.72
N ALA A 516 17.17 39.53 -0.15
CA ALA A 516 17.33 38.07 -0.10
C ALA A 516 17.91 37.57 1.24
N ILE A 517 18.80 38.35 1.87
CA ILE A 517 19.38 38.02 3.17
C ILE A 517 18.36 38.23 4.28
N ARG A 518 17.63 39.35 4.24
CA ARG A 518 16.53 39.60 5.18
C ARG A 518 15.48 38.50 5.11
N HIS A 519 15.06 38.11 3.91
CA HIS A 519 14.11 37.02 3.68
C HIS A 519 14.61 35.69 4.26
N ALA A 520 15.86 35.31 3.95
CA ALA A 520 16.46 34.08 4.47
C ALA A 520 16.57 34.09 6.00
N ALA A 521 16.95 35.24 6.58
CA ALA A 521 17.06 35.40 8.02
C ALA A 521 15.70 35.33 8.73
N VAL A 522 14.67 36.02 8.21
CA VAL A 522 13.30 35.96 8.74
C VAL A 522 12.74 34.53 8.67
N SER A 523 12.98 33.83 7.57
CA SER A 523 12.57 32.43 7.41
C SER A 523 13.28 31.48 8.37
N ALA A 524 14.57 31.73 8.65
CA ALA A 524 15.32 30.97 9.64
C ALA A 524 14.87 31.26 11.08
N LEU A 525 14.56 32.53 11.39
CA LEU A 525 13.98 32.93 12.68
C LEU A 525 12.61 32.30 12.91
N ASP A 526 11.77 32.17 11.88
CA ASP A 526 10.44 31.55 11.99
C ASP A 526 10.51 30.13 12.60
N ARG A 527 11.58 29.39 12.26
CA ARG A 527 11.85 28.02 12.72
C ARG A 527 12.59 27.96 14.05
N ALA A 528 13.08 29.09 14.56
CA ALA A 528 13.85 29.17 15.79
C ALA A 528 12.95 29.38 17.03
N VAL A 529 13.55 29.36 18.23
CA VAL A 529 12.88 29.76 19.48
C VAL A 529 12.44 31.21 19.36
N GLU A 530 11.18 31.44 19.69
CA GLU A 530 10.58 32.76 19.70
C GLU A 530 11.19 33.65 20.79
N THR A 531 11.65 34.83 20.38
CA THR A 531 12.16 35.89 21.26
C THR A 531 11.35 37.18 21.06
N ASP A 532 11.29 38.04 22.07
CA ASP A 532 10.66 39.37 21.93
C ASP A 532 11.29 40.20 20.80
N ALA A 533 12.59 40.01 20.55
CA ALA A 533 13.31 40.65 19.46
C ALA A 533 12.86 40.10 18.09
N SER A 534 12.70 38.78 17.94
CA SER A 534 12.17 38.17 16.72
C SER A 534 10.75 38.67 16.38
N LEU A 535 9.87 38.83 17.38
CA LEU A 535 8.51 39.36 17.19
C LEU A 535 8.54 40.81 16.66
N LYS A 536 9.38 41.67 17.27
CA LYS A 536 9.58 43.05 16.82
C LYS A 536 10.12 43.10 15.39
N ILE A 537 11.04 42.19 15.05
CA ILE A 537 11.58 42.08 13.70
C ILE A 537 10.46 41.74 12.72
N TYR A 538 9.67 40.69 12.97
CA TYR A 538 8.57 40.33 12.07
C TYR A 538 7.61 41.50 11.85
N ALA A 539 7.17 42.17 12.93
CA ALA A 539 6.30 43.35 12.81
C ALA A 539 6.95 44.46 11.95
N SER A 540 8.22 44.78 12.20
CA SER A 540 8.94 45.79 11.42
C SER A 540 9.18 45.40 9.95
N ARG A 541 9.18 44.10 9.63
CA ARG A 541 9.38 43.57 8.28
C ARG A 541 8.08 43.49 7.47
N LEU A 542 6.91 43.68 8.08
CA LEU A 542 5.66 43.87 7.34
C LEU A 542 5.66 45.15 6.50
N LEU A 543 6.52 46.13 6.82
CA LEU A 543 6.67 47.38 6.07
C LEU A 543 7.92 47.39 5.17
N ASP A 544 8.51 46.23 4.91
CA ASP A 544 9.71 46.13 4.07
C ASP A 544 9.41 46.53 2.61
N ALA A 545 10.37 47.15 1.93
CA ALA A 545 10.22 47.54 0.53
C ALA A 545 10.05 46.31 -0.39
N ASP A 546 10.67 45.19 -0.02
CA ASP A 546 10.64 43.94 -0.78
C ASP A 546 9.44 43.06 -0.34
N ASP A 547 8.67 42.60 -1.31
CA ASP A 547 7.45 41.84 -1.06
C ASP A 547 7.71 40.42 -0.54
N THR A 548 8.84 39.80 -0.89
CA THR A 548 9.23 38.48 -0.37
C THR A 548 9.55 38.56 1.12
N VAL A 549 10.16 39.66 1.56
CA VAL A 549 10.43 39.91 2.98
C VAL A 549 9.14 40.16 3.75
N ARG A 550 8.23 40.98 3.20
CA ARG A 550 6.89 41.19 3.80
C ARG A 550 6.11 39.89 3.92
N LEU A 551 6.15 39.05 2.89
CA LEU A 551 5.50 37.74 2.86
C LEU A 551 6.06 36.84 3.96
N ALA A 552 7.38 36.69 4.05
CA ALA A 552 8.01 35.87 5.08
C ALA A 552 7.65 36.34 6.50
N ALA A 553 7.59 37.66 6.72
CA ALA A 553 7.19 38.24 7.99
C ALA A 553 5.72 37.94 8.33
N ALA A 554 4.80 38.11 7.37
CA ALA A 554 3.39 37.80 7.56
C ALA A 554 3.15 36.31 7.85
N VAL A 555 3.86 35.42 7.14
CA VAL A 555 3.83 33.97 7.40
C VAL A 555 4.35 33.63 8.79
N ALA A 556 5.48 34.23 9.20
CA ALA A 556 6.06 34.00 10.52
C ALA A 556 5.11 34.43 11.64
N LEU A 557 4.45 35.59 11.49
CA LEU A 557 3.44 36.07 12.44
C LEU A 557 2.19 35.19 12.45
N GLY A 558 1.81 34.68 11.29
CA GLY A 558 0.72 33.74 11.13
C GLY A 558 1.03 32.33 11.61
N ARG A 559 2.12 32.03 12.33
CA ARG A 559 2.34 30.66 12.88
C ARG A 559 1.49 30.37 14.10
N SER A 560 1.35 31.33 15.02
CA SER A 560 0.63 31.17 16.28
C SER A 560 -0.27 32.37 16.55
N GLU A 561 -1.25 32.15 17.42
CA GLU A 561 -2.15 33.21 17.90
C GLU A 561 -1.39 34.32 18.63
N THR A 562 -0.37 33.99 19.44
CA THR A 562 0.44 34.97 20.19
C THR A 562 1.17 35.92 19.25
N ARG A 563 1.80 35.36 18.21
CA ARG A 563 2.51 36.13 17.18
C ARG A 563 1.56 37.04 16.43
N ALA A 564 0.45 36.51 15.92
CA ALA A 564 -0.53 37.29 15.17
C ALA A 564 -1.10 38.45 16.02
N ASN A 565 -1.41 38.19 17.30
CA ASN A 565 -1.90 39.23 18.22
C ASN A 565 -0.87 40.33 18.48
N SER A 566 0.43 40.02 18.49
CA SER A 566 1.50 41.00 18.74
C SER A 566 1.62 42.08 17.66
N ALA A 567 1.20 41.77 16.42
CA ALA A 567 1.33 42.63 15.25
C ALA A 567 0.00 42.81 14.50
N LEU A 568 -1.14 42.61 15.18
CA LEU A 568 -2.47 42.64 14.54
C LEU A 568 -2.75 43.96 13.82
N LYS A 569 -2.36 45.10 14.42
CA LYS A 569 -2.53 46.41 13.79
C LYS A 569 -1.75 46.52 12.48
N ASP A 570 -0.51 46.06 12.46
CA ASP A 570 0.33 46.09 11.27
C ASP A 570 -0.19 45.12 10.19
N LEU A 571 -0.64 43.92 10.58
CA LEU A 571 -1.24 42.95 9.67
C LEU A 571 -2.50 43.49 8.98
N LEU A 572 -3.34 44.26 9.68
CA LEU A 572 -4.56 44.86 9.11
C LEU A 572 -4.25 45.89 8.00
N THR A 573 -3.08 46.53 8.05
CA THR A 573 -2.67 47.49 7.00
C THR A 573 -2.30 46.80 5.67
N LEU A 574 -1.96 45.50 5.71
CA LEU A 574 -1.54 44.75 4.52
C LEU A 574 -2.68 44.37 3.58
N ARG A 575 -3.93 44.72 3.90
CA ARG A 575 -5.07 44.49 3.01
C ARG A 575 -4.95 45.23 1.67
N ASP A 576 -4.16 46.30 1.64
CA ASP A 576 -3.91 47.14 0.47
C ASP A 576 -2.54 46.85 -0.19
N ASP A 577 -1.85 45.77 0.22
CA ASP A 577 -0.55 45.40 -0.35
C ASP A 577 -0.67 45.05 -1.83
N GLN A 578 0.33 45.44 -2.63
CA GLN A 578 0.34 45.15 -4.07
C GLN A 578 0.47 43.64 -4.37
N ASN A 579 1.18 42.90 -3.52
CA ASN A 579 1.42 41.48 -3.71
C ASN A 579 0.28 40.64 -3.09
N ALA A 580 -0.42 39.86 -3.91
CA ALA A 580 -1.53 39.01 -3.47
C ALA A 580 -1.10 37.94 -2.45
N GLY A 581 0.13 37.42 -2.55
CA GLY A 581 0.69 36.49 -1.57
C GLY A 581 0.82 37.12 -0.18
N VAL A 582 1.22 38.39 -0.10
CA VAL A 582 1.29 39.14 1.17
C VAL A 582 -0.10 39.34 1.75
N ARG A 583 -1.09 39.78 0.94
CA ARG A 583 -2.49 39.94 1.38
C ARG A 583 -3.07 38.63 1.91
N LYS A 584 -2.80 37.51 1.20
CA LYS A 584 -3.19 36.16 1.63
C LYS A 584 -2.56 35.77 2.97
N ALA A 585 -1.24 35.95 3.12
CA ALA A 585 -0.54 35.62 4.36
C ALA A 585 -1.03 36.48 5.53
N ALA A 586 -1.37 37.75 5.28
CA ALA A 586 -1.94 38.64 6.28
C ALA A 586 -3.30 38.14 6.78
N ILE A 587 -4.22 37.76 5.90
CA ILE A 587 -5.53 37.24 6.32
C ILE A 587 -5.43 35.87 7.00
N ASP A 588 -4.52 35.00 6.56
CA ASP A 588 -4.23 33.72 7.24
C ASP A 588 -3.69 33.95 8.66
N ALA A 589 -2.89 35.00 8.87
CA ALA A 589 -2.41 35.38 10.19
C ALA A 589 -3.53 35.98 11.06
N ILE A 590 -4.34 36.90 10.52
CA ILE A 590 -5.49 37.51 11.21
C ILE A 590 -6.48 36.43 11.66
N ALA A 591 -6.73 35.42 10.83
CA ALA A 591 -7.63 34.31 11.13
C ALA A 591 -7.26 33.52 12.40
N LYS A 592 -6.00 33.57 12.83
CA LYS A 592 -5.51 32.89 14.04
C LYS A 592 -5.70 33.70 15.32
N THR A 593 -6.04 34.99 15.20
CA THR A 593 -6.38 35.79 16.37
C THR A 593 -7.74 35.33 16.89
N LYS A 594 -7.80 34.55 17.99
CA LYS A 594 -9.07 34.17 18.62
C LYS A 594 -9.62 35.36 19.39
N THR A 595 -9.98 36.43 18.68
CA THR A 595 -10.76 37.51 19.28
C THR A 595 -12.10 36.94 19.68
N LYS A 596 -12.43 36.93 20.98
CA LYS A 596 -13.78 36.56 21.45
C LYS A 596 -14.80 37.37 20.62
N THR A 597 -15.73 36.67 19.99
CA THR A 597 -16.74 37.16 19.03
C THR A 597 -17.57 38.34 19.52
N GLU A 598 -17.53 38.66 20.81
CA GLU A 598 -18.34 39.71 21.43
C GLU A 598 -17.75 41.13 21.28
N ASN A 599 -16.46 41.28 20.91
CA ASN A 599 -15.82 42.59 20.68
C ASN A 599 -14.84 42.52 19.49
N LEU A 600 -15.33 42.21 18.29
CA LEU A 600 -14.54 42.33 17.06
C LEU A 600 -14.30 43.82 16.74
N SER A 601 -13.05 44.21 16.48
CA SER A 601 -12.75 45.57 16.03
C SER A 601 -13.29 45.80 14.62
N ASP A 602 -13.87 46.97 14.37
CA ASP A 602 -14.36 47.40 13.05
C ASP A 602 -13.30 47.25 11.94
N ASP A 603 -12.02 47.39 12.29
CA ASP A 603 -10.90 47.21 11.37
C ASP A 603 -10.76 45.76 10.83
N ILE A 604 -11.05 44.75 11.65
CA ILE A 604 -11.05 43.34 11.22
C ILE A 604 -12.21 43.11 10.26
N VAL A 605 -13.41 43.58 10.62
CA VAL A 605 -14.59 43.45 9.76
C VAL A 605 -14.35 44.11 8.41
N THR A 606 -13.79 45.33 8.41
CA THR A 606 -13.45 46.07 7.20
C THR A 606 -12.43 45.30 6.35
N THR A 607 -11.35 44.82 6.97
CA THR A 607 -10.27 44.11 6.27
C THR A 607 -10.76 42.81 5.66
N VAL A 608 -11.48 41.97 6.41
CA VAL A 608 -12.04 40.71 5.92
C VAL A 608 -13.03 40.97 4.78
N THR A 609 -13.93 41.95 4.94
CA THR A 609 -14.93 42.31 3.91
C THR A 609 -14.26 42.73 2.60
N GLN A 610 -13.19 43.55 2.67
CA GLN A 610 -12.43 43.97 1.50
C GLN A 610 -11.74 42.78 0.82
N LEU A 611 -11.10 41.89 1.60
CA LEU A 611 -10.36 40.74 1.07
C LEU A 611 -11.27 39.62 0.52
N LEU A 612 -12.54 39.55 0.94
CA LEU A 612 -13.55 38.70 0.29
C LEU A 612 -13.83 39.13 -1.16
N SER A 613 -13.65 40.41 -1.46
CA SER A 613 -13.83 40.99 -2.80
C SER A 613 -12.51 41.23 -3.53
N ASP A 614 -11.41 40.59 -3.09
CA ASP A 614 -10.08 40.78 -3.67
C ASP A 614 -10.03 40.33 -5.14
N PRO A 615 -9.27 40.99 -6.04
CA PRO A 615 -9.11 40.54 -7.42
C PRO A 615 -8.48 39.13 -7.54
N ASP A 616 -7.63 38.73 -6.59
CA ASP A 616 -6.97 37.43 -6.60
C ASP A 616 -7.80 36.34 -5.90
N ALA A 617 -8.03 35.24 -6.62
CA ALA A 617 -8.81 34.10 -6.14
C ALA A 617 -8.26 33.47 -4.86
N SER A 618 -6.92 33.38 -4.73
CA SER A 618 -6.26 32.77 -3.58
C SER A 618 -6.48 33.60 -2.32
N VAL A 619 -6.52 34.93 -2.45
CA VAL A 619 -6.82 35.86 -1.36
C VAL A 619 -8.28 35.71 -0.93
N ARG A 620 -9.23 35.70 -1.89
CA ARG A 620 -10.65 35.47 -1.59
C ARG A 620 -10.88 34.17 -0.84
N ILE A 621 -10.27 33.06 -1.28
CA ILE A 621 -10.39 31.75 -0.62
C ILE A 621 -9.85 31.80 0.82
N ALA A 622 -8.71 32.47 1.05
CA ALA A 622 -8.15 32.62 2.38
C ALA A 622 -9.07 33.47 3.29
N ALA A 623 -9.65 34.55 2.77
CA ALA A 623 -10.63 35.36 3.49
C ALA A 623 -11.90 34.57 3.84
N ILE A 624 -12.44 33.78 2.92
CA ILE A 624 -13.60 32.91 3.16
C ILE A 624 -13.32 31.89 4.28
N LYS A 625 -12.13 31.29 4.29
CA LYS A 625 -11.71 30.36 5.35
C LYS A 625 -11.53 31.09 6.68
N ALA A 626 -10.99 32.31 6.67
CA ALA A 626 -10.86 33.14 7.85
C ALA A 626 -12.23 33.44 8.48
N VAL A 627 -13.25 33.77 7.67
CA VAL A 627 -14.63 33.97 8.12
C VAL A 627 -15.16 32.74 8.88
N GLY A 628 -14.99 31.55 8.30
CA GLY A 628 -15.43 30.30 8.94
C GLY A 628 -14.67 29.99 10.24
N ASN A 629 -13.35 30.12 10.24
CA ASN A 629 -12.50 29.85 11.41
C ASN A 629 -12.78 30.79 12.58
N MET A 630 -12.98 32.07 12.30
CA MET A 630 -13.29 33.10 13.28
C MET A 630 -14.78 33.19 13.60
N LYS A 631 -15.64 32.44 12.88
CA LYS A 631 -17.11 32.46 12.98
C LYS A 631 -17.67 33.88 12.87
N LEU A 632 -17.19 34.65 11.89
CA LEU A 632 -17.60 36.04 11.71
C LEU A 632 -19.01 36.11 11.12
N THR A 633 -19.95 36.73 11.83
CA THR A 633 -21.35 36.87 11.40
C THR A 633 -21.78 38.33 11.21
N ALA A 634 -20.83 39.24 10.97
CA ALA A 634 -21.16 40.64 10.72
C ALA A 634 -21.86 40.80 9.36
N VAL A 635 -22.90 41.64 9.29
CA VAL A 635 -23.70 41.84 8.07
C VAL A 635 -22.87 42.16 6.82
N PRO A 636 -21.84 43.05 6.86
CA PRO A 636 -21.01 43.31 5.69
C PRO A 636 -20.26 42.07 5.16
N ILE A 637 -19.84 41.19 6.08
CA ILE A 637 -19.13 39.95 5.74
C ILE A 637 -20.08 38.95 5.09
N VAL A 638 -21.28 38.79 5.65
CA VAL A 638 -22.33 37.93 5.07
C VAL A 638 -22.64 38.36 3.66
N ASN A 639 -22.89 39.66 3.44
CA ASN A 639 -23.20 40.19 2.12
C ASN A 639 -22.06 39.97 1.10
N ALA A 640 -20.81 40.19 1.50
CA ALA A 640 -19.65 39.94 0.63
C ALA A 640 -19.44 38.45 0.34
N LEU A 641 -19.70 37.58 1.31
CA LEU A 641 -19.61 36.13 1.15
C LEU A 641 -20.73 35.60 0.23
N THR A 642 -21.95 36.12 0.34
CA THR A 642 -23.06 35.80 -0.58
C THR A 642 -22.75 36.28 -1.99
N ALA A 643 -22.21 37.50 -2.17
CA ALA A 643 -21.78 38.00 -3.47
C ALA A 643 -20.70 37.12 -4.14
N SER A 644 -19.91 36.39 -3.34
CA SER A 644 -18.92 35.44 -3.88
C SER A 644 -19.54 34.23 -4.58
N LEU A 645 -20.85 33.98 -4.39
CA LEU A 645 -21.59 32.91 -5.07
C LEU A 645 -21.92 33.22 -6.53
N ASP A 646 -21.86 34.49 -6.94
CA ASP A 646 -22.04 34.90 -8.34
C ASP A 646 -20.76 34.67 -9.18
N GLY A 647 -19.66 34.23 -8.56
CA GLY A 647 -18.39 33.96 -9.22
C GLY A 647 -18.38 32.67 -10.05
N THR A 648 -17.50 32.61 -11.05
CA THR A 648 -17.35 31.43 -11.94
C THR A 648 -16.31 30.42 -11.44
N GLU A 649 -15.47 30.80 -10.48
CA GLU A 649 -14.34 29.99 -10.02
C GLU A 649 -14.75 28.91 -9.00
N GLU A 650 -14.43 27.66 -9.33
CA GLU A 650 -14.82 26.48 -8.54
C GLU A 650 -14.33 26.56 -7.09
N ASN A 651 -13.05 26.88 -6.89
CA ASN A 651 -12.42 26.86 -5.57
C ASN A 651 -12.99 27.92 -4.63
N VAL A 652 -13.44 29.06 -5.17
CA VAL A 652 -14.10 30.13 -4.40
C VAL A 652 -15.48 29.66 -3.96
N LEU A 653 -16.28 29.08 -4.86
CA LEU A 653 -17.60 28.54 -4.53
C LEU A 653 -17.52 27.42 -3.50
N LEU A 654 -16.59 26.48 -3.68
CA LEU A 654 -16.37 25.36 -2.75
C LEU A 654 -15.86 25.80 -1.38
N ALA A 655 -15.22 26.98 -1.28
CA ALA A 655 -14.87 27.56 0.00
C ALA A 655 -16.05 28.32 0.64
N ALA A 656 -16.83 29.05 -0.16
CA ALA A 656 -17.91 29.91 0.32
C ALA A 656 -19.07 29.11 0.92
N LEU A 657 -19.52 28.06 0.23
CA LEU A 657 -20.69 27.28 0.60
C LEU A 657 -20.56 26.62 1.99
N PRO A 658 -19.44 25.97 2.35
CA PRO A 658 -19.24 25.45 3.71
C PRO A 658 -19.20 26.55 4.79
N SER A 659 -18.57 27.70 4.50
CA SER A 659 -18.54 28.83 5.43
C SER A 659 -19.95 29.34 5.72
N LEU A 660 -20.79 29.48 4.68
CA LEU A 660 -22.19 29.87 4.81
C LEU A 660 -23.03 28.83 5.57
N SER A 661 -22.85 27.54 5.26
CA SER A 661 -23.48 26.43 5.98
C SER A 661 -23.18 26.48 7.48
N SER A 662 -21.94 26.78 7.88
CA SER A 662 -21.53 26.87 9.29
C SER A 662 -22.21 28.01 10.06
N MET A 663 -22.69 29.04 9.35
CA MET A 663 -23.43 30.17 9.91
C MET A 663 -24.92 29.85 10.09
N GLY A 664 -25.42 28.82 9.39
CA GLY A 664 -26.82 28.39 9.41
C GLY A 664 -27.77 29.51 9.00
N ALA A 665 -28.95 29.57 9.63
CA ALA A 665 -29.98 30.57 9.36
C ALA A 665 -29.52 32.03 9.54
N LYS A 666 -28.40 32.29 10.25
CA LYS A 666 -27.84 33.64 10.41
C LYS A 666 -27.17 34.17 9.14
N SER A 667 -26.93 33.33 8.15
CA SER A 667 -26.42 33.78 6.85
C SER A 667 -27.47 34.52 6.02
N GLU A 668 -28.77 34.40 6.37
CA GLU A 668 -29.89 35.05 5.66
C GLU A 668 -29.90 34.85 4.13
N ILE A 669 -29.20 33.82 3.63
CA ILE A 669 -29.18 33.49 2.21
C ILE A 669 -30.52 32.94 1.77
N SER A 670 -30.97 33.40 0.61
CA SER A 670 -32.21 32.93 0.00
C SER A 670 -32.03 31.58 -0.71
N ALA A 671 -33.06 30.74 -0.70
CA ALA A 671 -33.13 29.56 -1.59
C ALA A 671 -32.88 29.91 -3.05
N ASP A 672 -33.29 31.09 -3.51
CA ASP A 672 -33.13 31.54 -4.90
C ASP A 672 -31.67 31.73 -5.29
N GLU A 673 -30.82 32.23 -4.38
CA GLU A 673 -29.38 32.36 -4.61
C GLU A 673 -28.71 30.99 -4.72
N LEU A 674 -29.03 30.07 -3.81
CA LEU A 674 -28.51 28.69 -3.87
C LEU A 674 -29.04 27.92 -5.08
N ALA A 675 -30.28 28.19 -5.51
CA ALA A 675 -30.87 27.59 -6.70
C ALA A 675 -30.14 27.97 -8.00
N LYS A 676 -29.49 29.14 -8.04
CA LYS A 676 -28.59 29.50 -9.16
C LYS A 676 -27.33 28.60 -9.15
N VAL A 677 -26.71 28.44 -8.00
CA VAL A 677 -25.48 27.62 -7.83
C VAL A 677 -25.76 26.13 -8.08
N LEU A 678 -26.96 25.66 -7.74
CA LEU A 678 -27.42 24.29 -8.05
C LEU A 678 -27.53 23.99 -9.56
N LYS A 679 -27.42 25.00 -10.43
CA LYS A 679 -27.37 24.83 -11.90
C LYS A 679 -25.95 24.85 -12.46
N ASP A 680 -24.92 24.89 -11.61
CA ASP A 680 -23.52 24.86 -12.04
C ASP A 680 -23.20 23.55 -12.79
N GLN A 681 -22.35 23.62 -13.81
CA GLN A 681 -21.97 22.45 -14.62
C GLN A 681 -21.17 21.42 -13.80
N ARG A 682 -20.46 21.86 -12.75
CA ARG A 682 -19.60 21.02 -11.92
C ARG A 682 -20.39 20.37 -10.78
N SER A 683 -20.34 19.05 -10.68
CA SER A 683 -21.08 18.29 -9.67
C SER A 683 -20.61 18.54 -8.24
N ALA A 684 -19.33 18.86 -8.04
CA ALA A 684 -18.78 19.22 -6.73
C ALA A 684 -19.44 20.49 -6.17
N VAL A 685 -19.60 21.52 -7.01
CA VAL A 685 -20.26 22.78 -6.65
C VAL A 685 -21.73 22.55 -6.33
N ARG A 686 -22.46 21.82 -7.18
CA ARG A 686 -23.87 21.45 -6.92
C ARG A 686 -24.04 20.69 -5.61
N SER A 687 -23.17 19.72 -5.34
CA SER A 687 -23.18 18.94 -4.09
C SER A 687 -22.94 19.82 -2.86
N ALA A 688 -22.00 20.76 -2.93
CA ALA A 688 -21.72 21.70 -1.84
C ALA A 688 -22.89 22.66 -1.61
N ALA A 689 -23.53 23.15 -2.69
CA ALA A 689 -24.68 24.04 -2.61
C ALA A 689 -25.88 23.34 -1.96
N LEU A 690 -26.09 22.06 -2.28
CA LEU A 690 -27.16 21.27 -1.67
C LEU A 690 -26.95 21.08 -0.16
N LYS A 691 -25.72 20.82 0.28
CA LYS A 691 -25.38 20.77 1.71
C LYS A 691 -25.63 22.13 2.38
N CYS A 692 -25.20 23.22 1.75
CA CYS A 692 -25.44 24.55 2.27
C CYS A 692 -26.93 24.85 2.44
N LEU A 693 -27.74 24.51 1.44
CA LEU A 693 -29.20 24.67 1.48
C LEU A 693 -29.80 23.99 2.71
N THR A 694 -29.41 22.74 3.01
CA THR A 694 -29.96 21.99 4.16
C THR A 694 -29.68 22.63 5.52
N SER A 695 -28.62 23.42 5.63
CA SER A 695 -28.22 24.08 6.89
C SER A 695 -28.81 25.49 7.04
N VAL A 696 -29.12 26.15 5.93
CA VAL A 696 -29.48 27.57 5.89
C VAL A 696 -30.97 27.78 5.65
N GLU A 697 -31.58 26.97 4.78
CA GLU A 697 -32.97 27.15 4.38
C GLU A 697 -33.93 26.80 5.52
N SER A 698 -34.73 27.78 5.95
CA SER A 698 -35.70 27.63 7.02
C SER A 698 -37.07 27.16 6.52
N ASN A 699 -37.37 27.37 5.23
CA ASN A 699 -38.58 26.89 4.59
C ASN A 699 -38.44 25.42 4.18
N ARG A 700 -39.03 24.54 5.00
CA ARG A 700 -38.98 23.10 4.81
C ARG A 700 -39.59 22.62 3.50
N GLU A 701 -40.64 23.27 3.01
CA GLU A 701 -41.32 22.87 1.76
C GLU A 701 -40.42 23.13 0.54
N THR A 702 -39.85 24.33 0.46
CA THR A 702 -38.89 24.70 -0.59
C THR A 702 -37.66 23.79 -0.56
N MET A 703 -37.10 23.54 0.63
CA MET A 703 -35.96 22.64 0.81
C MET A 703 -36.28 21.21 0.32
N MET A 704 -37.42 20.64 0.71
CA MET A 704 -37.83 19.30 0.27
C MET A 704 -38.01 19.22 -1.25
N SER A 705 -38.62 20.23 -1.86
CA SER A 705 -38.79 20.30 -3.33
C SER A 705 -37.45 20.26 -4.06
N ILE A 706 -36.47 21.06 -3.61
CA ILE A 706 -35.14 21.12 -4.20
C ILE A 706 -34.38 19.79 -4.01
N LEU A 707 -34.42 19.20 -2.80
CA LEU A 707 -33.77 17.92 -2.51
C LEU A 707 -34.36 16.78 -3.35
N ILE A 708 -35.68 16.71 -3.49
CA ILE A 708 -36.35 15.70 -4.33
C ILE A 708 -35.99 15.90 -5.81
N SER A 709 -35.83 17.15 -6.28
CA SER A 709 -35.36 17.42 -7.63
C SER A 709 -33.91 16.98 -7.85
N ALA A 710 -33.04 17.16 -6.84
CA ALA A 710 -31.62 16.81 -6.93
C ALA A 710 -31.37 15.28 -7.00
N LEU A 711 -32.36 14.45 -6.68
CA LEU A 711 -32.31 13.00 -6.90
C LEU A 711 -32.28 12.61 -8.40
N ASP A 712 -32.62 13.54 -9.30
CA ASP A 712 -32.54 13.33 -10.76
C ASP A 712 -31.24 13.89 -11.38
N ASP A 713 -30.28 14.33 -10.56
CA ASP A 713 -29.01 14.86 -11.06
C ASP A 713 -28.24 13.79 -11.86
N THR A 714 -27.51 14.22 -12.89
CA THR A 714 -26.69 13.32 -13.71
C THR A 714 -25.55 12.68 -12.92
N ASP A 715 -25.03 13.38 -11.91
CA ASP A 715 -23.89 12.94 -11.11
C ASP A 715 -24.35 12.23 -9.83
N TRP A 716 -23.78 11.05 -9.59
CA TRP A 716 -24.14 10.19 -8.46
C TRP A 716 -23.79 10.81 -7.10
N THR A 717 -22.79 11.69 -7.01
CA THR A 717 -22.43 12.35 -5.74
C THR A 717 -23.51 13.33 -5.32
N VAL A 718 -24.08 14.07 -6.27
CA VAL A 718 -25.17 15.03 -6.02
C VAL A 718 -26.41 14.29 -5.54
N ARG A 719 -26.78 13.21 -6.24
CA ARG A 719 -27.91 12.34 -5.84
C ARG A 719 -27.69 11.73 -4.45
N GLY A 720 -26.48 11.29 -4.16
CA GLY A 720 -26.11 10.75 -2.85
C GLY A 720 -26.29 11.75 -1.71
N VAL A 721 -25.82 12.99 -1.90
CA VAL A 721 -26.02 14.08 -0.92
C VAL A 721 -27.49 14.39 -0.71
N ALA A 722 -28.28 14.45 -1.78
CA ALA A 722 -29.72 14.67 -1.70
C ALA A 722 -30.42 13.56 -0.89
N ALA A 723 -30.07 12.30 -1.17
CA ALA A 723 -30.63 11.15 -0.48
C ALA A 723 -30.27 11.15 1.02
N THR A 724 -29.02 11.44 1.38
CA THR A 724 -28.60 11.56 2.78
C THR A 724 -29.39 12.64 3.51
N ALA A 725 -29.50 13.84 2.93
CA ALA A 725 -30.26 14.94 3.53
C ALA A 725 -31.74 14.61 3.73
N LEU A 726 -32.38 13.95 2.75
CA LEU A 726 -33.76 13.49 2.88
C LEU A 726 -33.92 12.40 3.96
N GLY A 727 -32.92 11.55 4.12
CA GLY A 727 -32.85 10.59 5.22
C GLY A 727 -32.76 11.26 6.60
N GLU A 728 -31.95 12.31 6.73
CA GLU A 728 -31.82 13.10 7.98
C GLU A 728 -33.11 13.84 8.34
N ILE A 729 -33.88 14.28 7.33
CA ILE A 729 -35.23 14.86 7.51
C ILE A 729 -36.20 13.81 8.05
N GLY A 730 -36.00 12.52 7.74
CA GLY A 730 -36.76 11.41 8.29
C GLY A 730 -38.17 11.26 7.73
N ALA A 731 -39.14 10.91 8.57
CA ALA A 731 -40.49 10.52 8.17
C ALA A 731 -41.28 11.58 7.38
N ASP A 732 -40.88 12.85 7.44
CA ASP A 732 -41.52 13.92 6.68
C ASP A 732 -41.12 13.90 5.18
N ALA A 733 -40.04 13.20 4.82
CA ALA A 733 -39.55 13.07 3.45
C ALA A 733 -40.18 11.89 2.66
N LYS A 734 -41.35 11.40 3.06
CA LYS A 734 -42.07 10.28 2.39
C LYS A 734 -42.29 10.51 0.89
N GLY A 735 -42.51 11.75 0.46
CA GLY A 735 -42.66 12.10 -0.95
C GLY A 735 -41.42 11.84 -1.82
N ALA A 736 -40.23 11.64 -1.21
CA ALA A 736 -39.01 11.28 -1.91
C ALA A 736 -38.89 9.77 -2.21
N VAL A 737 -39.68 8.94 -1.53
CA VAL A 737 -39.58 7.47 -1.60
C VAL A 737 -39.66 6.93 -3.03
N PRO A 738 -40.54 7.40 -3.93
CA PRO A 738 -40.57 6.90 -5.30
C PRO A 738 -39.23 7.05 -6.03
N LYS A 739 -38.56 8.21 -5.91
CA LYS A 739 -37.26 8.47 -6.55
C LYS A 739 -36.13 7.71 -5.88
N LEU A 740 -36.08 7.70 -4.55
CA LEU A 740 -35.10 6.91 -3.78
C LEU A 740 -35.22 5.41 -4.07
N PHE A 741 -36.44 4.90 -4.25
CA PHE A 741 -36.66 3.50 -4.62
C PHE A 741 -36.15 3.19 -6.03
N LYS A 742 -36.29 4.11 -6.97
CA LYS A 742 -35.72 3.97 -8.33
C LYS A 742 -34.18 3.91 -8.31
N MET A 743 -33.54 4.70 -7.45
CA MET A 743 -32.08 4.73 -7.29
C MET A 743 -31.49 3.39 -6.83
N LEU A 744 -32.26 2.52 -6.17
CA LEU A 744 -31.80 1.18 -5.75
C LEU A 744 -31.36 0.28 -6.92
N ALA A 745 -31.72 0.63 -8.17
CA ALA A 745 -31.31 -0.13 -9.35
C ALA A 745 -29.87 0.17 -9.81
N SER A 746 -29.28 1.28 -9.36
CA SER A 746 -27.92 1.72 -9.72
C SER A 746 -26.93 1.28 -8.64
N GLU A 747 -25.80 0.68 -9.03
CA GLU A 747 -24.77 0.27 -8.07
C GLU A 747 -24.17 1.48 -7.34
N ASP A 748 -23.98 2.61 -8.03
CA ASP A 748 -23.40 3.84 -7.48
C ASP A 748 -24.31 4.52 -6.44
N ASP A 749 -25.63 4.37 -6.58
CA ASP A 749 -26.63 5.06 -5.74
C ASP A 749 -27.19 4.18 -4.60
N THR A 750 -26.95 2.87 -4.67
CA THR A 750 -27.63 1.88 -3.83
C THR A 750 -27.49 2.18 -2.34
N ASP A 751 -26.28 2.48 -1.87
CA ASP A 751 -26.05 2.63 -0.43
C ASP A 751 -26.67 3.90 0.14
N ALA A 752 -26.59 5.02 -0.59
CA ALA A 752 -27.23 6.27 -0.20
C ALA A 752 -28.77 6.13 -0.18
N ALA A 753 -29.34 5.52 -1.22
CA ALA A 753 -30.78 5.27 -1.30
C ALA A 753 -31.27 4.34 -0.19
N ARG A 754 -30.53 3.27 0.13
CA ARG A 754 -30.86 2.35 1.24
C ARG A 754 -30.83 3.04 2.60
N GLY A 755 -29.83 3.88 2.83
CA GLY A 755 -29.71 4.68 4.04
C GLY A 755 -30.91 5.61 4.20
N ALA A 756 -31.24 6.36 3.16
CA ALA A 756 -32.37 7.29 3.13
C ALA A 756 -33.70 6.58 3.37
N LEU A 757 -34.03 5.53 2.61
CA LEU A 757 -35.28 4.78 2.74
C LEU A 757 -35.46 4.17 4.13
N ARG A 758 -34.37 3.72 4.76
CA ARG A 758 -34.39 3.19 6.12
C ARG A 758 -34.63 4.29 7.16
N ALA A 759 -34.04 5.46 6.97
CA ALA A 759 -34.19 6.59 7.90
C ALA A 759 -35.58 7.24 7.80
N ILE A 760 -36.17 7.30 6.61
CA ILE A 760 -37.54 7.78 6.40
C ILE A 760 -38.57 6.83 7.05
N ASP A 761 -38.31 5.51 7.02
CA ASP A 761 -39.12 4.46 7.66
C ASP A 761 -40.64 4.53 7.36
N GLY A 762 -40.99 4.97 6.16
CA GLY A 762 -42.37 5.08 5.70
C GLY A 762 -42.45 5.51 4.25
N ALA A 763 -43.64 5.40 3.66
CA ALA A 763 -43.93 5.85 2.31
C ALA A 763 -45.37 6.37 2.23
N GLY A 764 -45.64 7.30 1.33
CA GLY A 764 -47.00 7.74 1.01
C GLY A 764 -47.66 6.88 -0.08
N PRO A 765 -48.97 7.05 -0.30
CA PRO A 765 -49.74 6.30 -1.30
C PRO A 765 -49.19 6.46 -2.73
N GLU A 766 -48.54 7.59 -3.03
CA GLU A 766 -47.88 7.87 -4.31
C GLU A 766 -46.74 6.87 -4.64
N ALA A 767 -46.17 6.19 -3.64
CA ALA A 767 -45.13 5.18 -3.86
C ALA A 767 -45.69 3.80 -4.21
N VAL A 768 -46.99 3.53 -3.98
CA VAL A 768 -47.58 2.20 -4.17
C VAL A 768 -47.33 1.62 -5.57
N PRO A 769 -47.50 2.36 -6.69
CA PRO A 769 -47.28 1.80 -8.02
C PRO A 769 -45.84 1.30 -8.25
N ILE A 770 -44.83 2.10 -7.87
CA ILE A 770 -43.42 1.73 -8.09
C ILE A 770 -42.96 0.63 -7.12
N LEU A 771 -43.55 0.56 -5.93
CA LEU A 771 -43.28 -0.53 -4.99
C LEU A 771 -43.89 -1.86 -5.47
N ILE A 772 -45.09 -1.83 -6.08
CA ILE A 772 -45.69 -3.03 -6.73
C ILE A 772 -44.80 -3.53 -7.88
N GLU A 773 -44.24 -2.63 -8.70
CA GLU A 773 -43.23 -2.99 -9.71
C GLU A 773 -42.01 -3.65 -9.04
N GLY A 774 -41.54 -3.07 -7.93
CA GLY A 774 -40.42 -3.57 -7.14
C GLY A 774 -40.60 -4.99 -6.59
N LEU A 775 -41.82 -5.42 -6.28
CA LEU A 775 -42.12 -6.79 -5.84
C LEU A 775 -41.76 -7.85 -6.89
N LYS A 776 -41.85 -7.47 -8.18
CA LYS A 776 -41.57 -8.32 -9.34
C LYS A 776 -40.11 -8.24 -9.80
N SER A 777 -39.28 -7.43 -9.14
CA SER A 777 -37.86 -7.27 -9.47
C SER A 777 -37.05 -8.52 -9.14
N THR A 778 -36.07 -8.86 -9.98
CA THR A 778 -35.07 -9.89 -9.68
C THR A 778 -34.02 -9.40 -8.66
N ASP A 779 -33.90 -8.09 -8.46
CA ASP A 779 -33.07 -7.51 -7.41
C ASP A 779 -33.73 -7.70 -6.04
N ARG A 780 -33.14 -8.58 -5.23
CA ARG A 780 -33.56 -8.90 -3.87
C ARG A 780 -33.66 -7.67 -2.96
N ARG A 781 -32.87 -6.61 -3.21
CA ARG A 781 -32.90 -5.37 -2.42
C ARG A 781 -34.16 -4.57 -2.73
N ARG A 782 -34.46 -4.36 -4.03
CA ARG A 782 -35.70 -3.70 -4.46
C ARG A 782 -36.92 -4.48 -3.97
N GLN A 783 -36.88 -5.80 -4.06
CA GLN A 783 -37.94 -6.66 -3.55
C GLN A 783 -38.11 -6.51 -2.02
N PHE A 784 -37.02 -6.51 -1.25
CA PHE A 784 -37.08 -6.30 0.21
C PHE A 784 -37.70 -4.95 0.59
N TYR A 785 -37.22 -3.85 0.00
CA TYR A 785 -37.76 -2.51 0.31
C TYR A 785 -39.19 -2.32 -0.21
N ALA A 786 -39.58 -2.96 -1.31
CA ALA A 786 -40.95 -2.98 -1.78
C ALA A 786 -41.89 -3.60 -0.73
N ILE A 787 -41.57 -4.81 -0.25
CA ILE A 787 -42.37 -5.50 0.78
C ILE A 787 -42.43 -4.65 2.06
N PHE A 788 -41.28 -4.14 2.50
CA PHE A 788 -41.16 -3.38 3.73
C PHE A 788 -41.97 -2.07 3.69
N LEU A 789 -41.82 -1.27 2.63
CA LEU A 789 -42.46 0.03 2.52
C LEU A 789 -43.96 -0.08 2.24
N LEU A 790 -44.41 -1.09 1.47
CA LEU A 790 -45.83 -1.34 1.26
C LEU A 790 -46.56 -1.63 2.58
N GLY A 791 -45.94 -2.40 3.48
CA GLY A 791 -46.47 -2.60 4.83
C GLY A 791 -46.56 -1.31 5.64
N LYS A 792 -45.62 -0.37 5.44
CA LYS A 792 -45.58 0.94 6.12
C LYS A 792 -46.54 1.98 5.53
N VAL A 793 -46.97 1.84 4.27
CA VAL A 793 -48.07 2.64 3.69
C VAL A 793 -49.39 2.27 4.37
N GLY A 794 -49.59 1.00 4.72
CA GLY A 794 -50.80 0.54 5.40
C GLY A 794 -52.00 0.38 4.44
N PRO A 795 -53.24 0.68 4.85
CA PRO A 795 -54.46 0.39 4.07
C PRO A 795 -54.50 0.99 2.66
N GLU A 796 -53.81 2.11 2.46
CA GLU A 796 -53.72 2.77 1.15
C GLU A 796 -52.92 1.95 0.12
N ALA A 797 -52.15 0.95 0.56
CA ALA A 797 -51.45 -0.02 -0.29
C ALA A 797 -52.27 -1.27 -0.63
N SER A 798 -53.59 -1.27 -0.42
CA SER A 798 -54.48 -2.41 -0.74
C SER A 798 -54.36 -2.93 -2.17
N ALA A 799 -54.00 -2.07 -3.13
CA ALA A 799 -53.71 -2.45 -4.51
C ALA A 799 -52.55 -3.48 -4.65
N ALA A 800 -51.67 -3.59 -3.66
CA ALA A 800 -50.55 -4.53 -3.66
C ALA A 800 -50.92 -5.93 -3.13
N LEU A 801 -52.06 -6.10 -2.46
CA LEU A 801 -52.46 -7.37 -1.82
C LEU A 801 -52.45 -8.56 -2.78
N PRO A 802 -53.05 -8.50 -3.99
CA PRO A 802 -53.07 -9.66 -4.88
C PRO A 802 -51.67 -10.14 -5.28
N VAL A 803 -50.73 -9.20 -5.45
CA VAL A 803 -49.34 -9.50 -5.84
C VAL A 803 -48.57 -10.08 -4.65
N LEU A 804 -48.77 -9.55 -3.45
CA LEU A 804 -48.13 -10.05 -2.22
C LEU A 804 -48.62 -11.46 -1.84
N GLU A 805 -49.91 -11.74 -2.01
CA GLU A 805 -50.50 -13.05 -1.75
C GLU A 805 -49.96 -14.10 -2.72
N GLN A 806 -49.93 -13.80 -4.01
CA GLN A 806 -49.36 -14.67 -5.02
C GLN A 806 -47.89 -15.00 -4.73
N LEU A 807 -47.06 -13.98 -4.45
CA LEU A 807 -45.63 -14.18 -4.15
C LEU A 807 -45.39 -14.96 -2.84
N ARG A 808 -46.30 -14.86 -1.87
CA ARG A 808 -46.24 -15.65 -0.63
C ARG A 808 -46.49 -17.14 -0.89
N GLU A 809 -47.44 -17.45 -1.77
CA GLU A 809 -47.75 -18.84 -2.14
C GLU A 809 -46.63 -19.47 -2.97
N ASP A 810 -46.11 -18.73 -3.94
CA ASP A 810 -45.07 -19.18 -4.89
C ASP A 810 -43.67 -19.32 -4.27
N SER A 811 -43.41 -18.72 -3.10
CA SER A 811 -42.07 -18.69 -2.50
C SER A 811 -41.76 -19.92 -1.66
N ASP A 812 -40.67 -20.66 -1.92
CA ASP A 812 -40.23 -21.78 -1.05
C ASP A 812 -39.51 -21.35 0.25
N SER A 813 -39.14 -20.08 0.37
CA SER A 813 -38.41 -19.57 1.54
C SER A 813 -39.34 -19.19 2.68
N VAL A 814 -39.19 -19.87 3.84
CA VAL A 814 -39.92 -19.55 5.08
C VAL A 814 -39.76 -18.06 5.46
N ARG A 815 -38.53 -17.54 5.36
CA ARG A 815 -38.22 -16.14 5.69
C ARG A 815 -38.93 -15.14 4.76
N ALA A 816 -39.08 -15.47 3.48
CA ALA A 816 -39.80 -14.62 2.53
C ALA A 816 -41.32 -14.68 2.78
N LYS A 817 -41.89 -15.88 3.02
CA LYS A 817 -43.31 -16.03 3.40
C LYS A 817 -43.65 -15.21 4.64
N ASP A 818 -42.77 -15.20 5.64
CA ASP A 818 -42.95 -14.38 6.84
C ASP A 818 -42.94 -12.88 6.55
N ALA A 819 -42.09 -12.43 5.62
CA ALA A 819 -42.02 -11.02 5.23
C ALA A 819 -43.29 -10.57 4.49
N PHE A 820 -43.77 -11.36 3.52
CA PHE A 820 -45.03 -11.08 2.84
C PHE A 820 -46.23 -11.10 3.80
N THR A 821 -46.28 -12.08 4.71
CA THR A 821 -47.36 -12.19 5.71
C THR A 821 -47.39 -10.98 6.64
N ARG A 822 -46.23 -10.46 7.07
CA ARG A 822 -46.16 -9.23 7.86
C ARG A 822 -46.66 -8.01 7.08
N ALA A 823 -46.24 -7.85 5.82
CA ALA A 823 -46.67 -6.73 4.99
C ALA A 823 -48.19 -6.77 4.72
N ILE A 824 -48.74 -7.93 4.35
CA ILE A 824 -50.18 -8.14 4.14
C ILE A 824 -50.94 -7.76 5.42
N LYS A 825 -50.52 -8.29 6.57
CA LYS A 825 -51.14 -7.96 7.86
C LYS A 825 -51.13 -6.45 8.11
N GLN A 826 -50.00 -5.78 7.89
CA GLN A 826 -49.90 -4.32 8.09
C GLN A 826 -50.81 -3.51 7.16
N ILE A 827 -51.02 -3.97 5.92
CA ILE A 827 -51.95 -3.34 4.96
C ILE A 827 -53.41 -3.57 5.37
N GLU A 828 -53.75 -4.76 5.85
CA GLU A 828 -55.11 -5.13 6.27
C GLU A 828 -55.51 -4.56 7.64
N THR A 829 -54.53 -4.19 8.48
CA THR A 829 -54.80 -3.61 9.78
C THR A 829 -55.32 -2.18 9.57
N LYS A 830 -56.61 -1.95 9.82
CA LYS A 830 -57.17 -0.58 9.88
C LYS A 830 -56.44 0.20 10.97
N THR A 831 -55.83 1.32 10.60
CA THR A 831 -55.37 2.33 11.55
C THR A 831 -56.60 2.85 12.29
N GLU A 832 -56.74 2.50 13.56
CA GLU A 832 -57.58 3.28 14.48
C GLU A 832 -56.91 4.65 14.63
N GLU A 833 -57.65 5.72 14.40
CA GLU A 833 -57.20 7.12 14.42
C GLU A 833 -56.54 7.55 15.74
#